data_AF-A0A6A6SN61-F1
#
_entry.id   AF-A0A6A6SN61-F1
#
_cell.length_a   1.000
_cell.length_b   1.000
_cell.length_c   1.000
_cell.angle_alpha   90.00
_cell.angle_beta   90.00
_cell.angle_gamma   90.00
#
_symmetry.space_group_name_H-M   'P 1'
#
loop_
_entity.id
_entity.type
_entity.pdbx_description
1 polymer ?
#
loop_
_entity_poly.entity_id
_entity_poly.type
_entity_poly.pdbx_seq_one_letter_code
_entity_poly.pdbx_strand_id
1 'polypeptide(L)'
;MAHPMVVVNKAGAAPPPSYEDVSSMLSSIFSAKTSHASVDAAYGLSTLLQNSVGFRGLNGYGILDEIKKAATDKKNAVRREGAMNALGALFERFPRAQKLGEVVFLVQDEGLVPTALDALADKAAPVKESARYALDALFETLSAEAKAFGLLPILVKYLGKKSGKWQGAVGAFELIGRMADKAKMGMESLEIEKAKDVLREAMGKKLEGLIPVVEGGMHDLKSEVAKQAVKTMNSLTTLLQNDDIAPRIPLLVKAIEDPSIQSQQKAIHALSQTTFVAIVTSPVLAMVTPLLERSLNTPSTSQEVLRQTVVVVENLTKLVHDPIEARAFLPKLKPGVKAVQDRASLPEVREIGARALAVIEAAMADKDGNVASGAIARTLTPDVAKVLEKQVAKAGSLQNFPGDAELWALAKNYISEMVAEVVNQRELQRIPQLIAPYLEALMNPGENTKVSEGVHQFYVDEDHRKFGQPIKEDDGEVEIVNATFSLGYGGMLLLSHTNLRLLKGHRYGLCGRNGAGKSTLMRSIADGKLEGFPPQDEVKTCFVEHNQGEDADLTILEFISRDPRFQDESQERITSVLDEVGFTAGPDGRQSHKVGSLSGGWKMKLALARAMLMRADVLLLDEPTNHLDVANVKWLQEYLKSHTEITSLIVSHDSGFLDEVCTDIYHYEQKKLACYKGNLADFVKVKPEGKSYYTLSASQVSFKFPPPGILTSVKSNTRSILRMTNCTYTYPGSSKPSLYDASCSLSLSSRVAIIGANGAGKSTLIKILTGEVVPQDGKVEKHPNLRIGYIKQHALEHVEMHMEKTPNQYLQWRYANGDDREVLMKQTRVLTEADKNQMETPIDIGDGKGPRKIEALIGRQKYKKSFQYEVKWLNMLPKFNTMISRETLLDRGFQKLVQEFDDHESSREGLGYRVLEPKVISKHFEDLGMDPEIANHNEISGLSGGQKVKVVLAGAMWNNPHLLVLDEPTNFLDRDSLGGLAVAIRDYKGGVIMISHNEEFVGALCPEQWHVADGRVAHKGHLAVNMDRFEDSRPGSSIASSNVSSANPSTTGTPVMSETEGKGDDMKFKAKKKKKMTRAQVKERDVRRRLRYLEWLNSPKGTPRPPDSDDDAQ
;
A
#
# COMPACT_ATOMS: atom_id res chain seq x y z
N MET A 1 47.99 -18.26 -56.77
CA MET A 1 46.92 -17.42 -57.37
C MET A 1 47.27 -15.96 -57.10
N ALA A 2 46.71 -14.99 -57.82
CA ALA A 2 46.88 -13.59 -57.43
C ALA A 2 46.11 -13.37 -56.12
N HIS A 3 46.81 -13.02 -55.05
CA HIS A 3 46.19 -12.68 -53.77
C HIS A 3 45.58 -11.27 -53.85
N PRO A 4 44.46 -10.98 -53.14
CA PRO A 4 43.87 -9.66 -53.16
C PRO A 4 44.86 -8.61 -52.62
N MET A 5 44.93 -7.46 -53.28
CA MET A 5 45.75 -6.34 -52.83
C MET A 5 45.16 -5.77 -51.54
N VAL A 6 45.82 -6.02 -50.41
CA VAL A 6 45.47 -5.42 -49.11
C VAL A 6 45.99 -3.99 -49.10
N VAL A 7 45.09 -3.01 -48.94
CA VAL A 7 45.39 -1.58 -49.07
C VAL A 7 45.76 -0.96 -47.72
N VAL A 8 46.65 0.03 -47.77
CA VAL A 8 47.18 0.76 -46.61
C VAL A 8 46.10 1.65 -45.97
N ASN A 9 46.06 1.66 -44.64
CA ASN A 9 44.95 2.16 -43.83
C ASN A 9 44.85 3.70 -43.74
N LYS A 10 45.98 4.41 -43.79
CA LYS A 10 46.07 5.88 -43.78
C LYS A 10 47.25 6.35 -44.62
N ALA A 11 47.16 7.54 -45.21
CA ALA A 11 48.29 8.15 -45.90
C ALA A 11 49.47 8.36 -44.93
N GLY A 12 50.63 7.77 -45.22
CA GLY A 12 51.81 7.78 -44.34
C GLY A 12 51.90 6.62 -43.33
N ALA A 13 50.98 5.65 -43.36
CA ALA A 13 51.13 4.40 -42.60
C ALA A 13 52.20 3.48 -43.20
N ALA A 14 52.61 2.45 -42.44
CA ALA A 14 53.65 1.51 -42.87
C ALA A 14 53.22 0.70 -44.11
N PRO A 15 54.18 0.25 -44.95
CA PRO A 15 53.87 -0.60 -46.11
C PRO A 15 53.14 -1.89 -45.66
N PRO A 16 52.25 -2.44 -46.50
CA PRO A 16 51.50 -3.64 -46.15
C PRO A 16 52.46 -4.84 -46.05
N PRO A 17 52.35 -5.68 -45.01
CA PRO A 17 53.22 -6.83 -44.83
C PRO A 17 53.02 -7.86 -45.96
N SER A 18 54.02 -8.71 -46.23
CA SER A 18 53.85 -9.79 -47.18
C SER A 18 52.98 -10.92 -46.57
N TYR A 19 52.42 -11.76 -47.45
CA TYR A 19 51.73 -12.98 -46.99
C TYR A 19 52.70 -13.96 -46.30
N GLU A 20 54.00 -13.91 -46.61
CA GLU A 20 55.03 -14.72 -45.96
C GLU A 20 55.32 -14.23 -44.54
N ASP A 21 55.37 -12.90 -44.31
CA ASP A 21 55.52 -12.32 -42.98
C ASP A 21 54.35 -12.72 -42.08
N VAL A 22 53.11 -12.50 -42.54
CA VAL A 22 51.89 -12.83 -41.78
C VAL A 22 51.79 -14.34 -41.51
N SER A 23 52.11 -15.19 -42.49
CA SER A 23 52.15 -16.65 -42.33
C SER A 23 53.25 -17.11 -41.37
N SER A 24 54.41 -16.45 -41.38
CA SER A 24 55.52 -16.71 -40.45
C SER A 24 55.16 -16.36 -39.01
N MET A 25 54.49 -15.22 -38.79
CA MET A 25 53.97 -14.85 -37.46
C MET A 25 52.89 -15.82 -37.00
N LEU A 26 51.92 -16.18 -37.84
CA LEU A 26 50.89 -17.19 -37.51
C LEU A 26 51.49 -18.56 -37.18
N SER A 27 52.47 -19.01 -37.95
CA SER A 27 53.23 -20.24 -37.66
C SER A 27 53.90 -20.16 -36.29
N SER A 28 54.58 -19.03 -36.00
CA SER A 28 55.24 -18.78 -34.71
C SER A 28 54.27 -18.82 -33.53
N ILE A 29 53.09 -18.22 -33.66
CA ILE A 29 52.01 -18.24 -32.65
C ILE A 29 51.51 -19.67 -32.41
N PHE A 30 51.29 -20.43 -33.49
CA PHE A 30 50.76 -21.81 -33.45
C PHE A 30 51.79 -22.88 -33.07
N SER A 31 53.09 -22.59 -33.12
CA SER A 31 54.19 -23.49 -32.72
C SER A 31 54.95 -23.05 -31.46
N ALA A 32 54.50 -21.99 -30.80
CA ALA A 32 55.14 -21.46 -29.59
C ALA A 32 55.22 -22.52 -28.48
N LYS A 33 56.37 -22.60 -27.79
CA LYS A 33 56.60 -23.57 -26.70
C LYS A 33 55.98 -23.16 -25.36
N THR A 34 55.54 -21.91 -25.23
CA THR A 34 54.92 -21.35 -24.02
C THR A 34 53.80 -20.39 -24.43
N SER A 35 52.75 -20.31 -23.62
CA SER A 35 51.62 -19.41 -23.86
C SER A 35 52.05 -17.94 -23.96
N HIS A 36 52.99 -17.50 -23.11
CA HIS A 36 53.57 -16.14 -23.16
C HIS A 36 54.17 -15.81 -24.54
N ALA A 37 55.03 -16.69 -25.09
CA ALA A 37 55.64 -16.45 -26.40
C ALA A 37 54.62 -16.50 -27.56
N SER A 38 53.52 -17.24 -27.38
CA SER A 38 52.39 -17.27 -28.32
C SER A 38 51.63 -15.92 -28.30
N VAL A 39 51.37 -15.37 -27.10
CA VAL A 39 50.74 -14.06 -26.90
C VAL A 39 51.62 -12.92 -27.37
N ASP A 40 52.94 -12.93 -27.09
CA ASP A 40 53.89 -11.92 -27.58
C ASP A 40 53.89 -11.85 -29.11
N ALA A 41 53.95 -13.01 -29.78
CA ALA A 41 53.91 -13.10 -31.24
C ALA A 41 52.55 -12.61 -31.79
N ALA A 42 51.44 -12.83 -31.08
CA ALA A 42 50.11 -12.35 -31.43
C ALA A 42 49.95 -10.83 -31.24
N TYR A 43 50.56 -10.23 -30.20
CA TYR A 43 50.67 -8.77 -30.07
C TYR A 43 51.54 -8.18 -31.17
N GLY A 44 52.63 -8.85 -31.55
CA GLY A 44 53.48 -8.47 -32.69
C GLY A 44 52.67 -8.40 -33.99
N LEU A 45 51.93 -9.47 -34.31
CA LEU A 45 51.04 -9.52 -35.47
C LEU A 45 49.95 -8.43 -35.41
N SER A 46 49.33 -8.24 -34.25
CA SER A 46 48.30 -7.20 -34.05
C SER A 46 48.86 -5.79 -34.30
N THR A 47 50.06 -5.51 -33.80
CA THR A 47 50.74 -4.21 -33.96
C THR A 47 51.15 -3.97 -35.41
N LEU A 48 51.70 -4.99 -36.08
CA LEU A 48 52.07 -4.94 -37.49
C LEU A 48 50.87 -4.59 -38.38
N LEU A 49 49.72 -5.23 -38.15
CA LEU A 49 48.49 -4.97 -38.88
C LEU A 49 47.94 -3.56 -38.60
N GLN A 50 47.87 -3.14 -37.32
CA GLN A 50 47.36 -1.82 -36.93
C GLN A 50 48.14 -0.66 -37.56
N ASN A 51 49.47 -0.79 -37.63
CA ASN A 51 50.36 0.23 -38.18
C ASN A 51 50.39 0.29 -39.73
N SER A 52 49.75 -0.66 -40.43
CA SER A 52 49.79 -0.77 -41.89
C SER A 52 48.39 -0.81 -42.53
N VAL A 53 47.65 -1.90 -42.36
CA VAL A 53 46.40 -2.23 -43.09
C VAL A 53 45.13 -2.17 -42.23
N GLY A 54 45.27 -2.10 -40.91
CA GLY A 54 44.15 -2.11 -39.96
C GLY A 54 43.30 -3.39 -40.04
N PHE A 55 42.00 -3.25 -39.75
CA PHE A 55 41.02 -4.35 -39.77
C PHE A 55 40.98 -5.09 -41.12
N ARG A 56 41.30 -4.44 -42.24
CA ARG A 56 41.26 -5.00 -43.60
C ARG A 56 42.18 -6.22 -43.75
N GLY A 57 43.29 -6.25 -43.01
CA GLY A 57 44.22 -7.38 -43.00
C GLY A 57 43.65 -8.68 -42.40
N LEU A 58 42.65 -8.60 -41.53
CA LEU A 58 42.08 -9.76 -40.84
C LEU A 58 41.44 -10.76 -41.83
N ASN A 59 40.68 -10.24 -42.79
CA ASN A 59 40.15 -11.01 -43.91
C ASN A 59 41.12 -11.06 -45.09
N GLY A 60 41.83 -9.96 -45.39
CA GLY A 60 42.75 -9.88 -46.52
C GLY A 60 43.83 -10.96 -46.52
N TYR A 61 44.44 -11.24 -45.36
CA TYR A 61 45.42 -12.32 -45.20
C TYR A 61 44.82 -13.66 -44.72
N GLY A 62 43.49 -13.78 -44.62
CA GLY A 62 42.81 -15.02 -44.19
C GLY A 62 43.03 -15.41 -42.72
N ILE A 63 43.39 -14.44 -41.87
CA ILE A 63 43.85 -14.66 -40.48
C ILE A 63 42.77 -15.35 -39.63
N LEU A 64 41.53 -14.86 -39.73
CA LEU A 64 40.40 -15.40 -38.96
C LEU A 64 40.09 -16.87 -39.34
N ASP A 65 40.23 -17.22 -40.62
CA ASP A 65 40.04 -18.59 -41.09
C ASP A 65 41.15 -19.53 -40.65
N GLU A 66 42.42 -19.10 -40.65
CA GLU A 66 43.50 -19.90 -40.07
C GLU A 66 43.37 -20.08 -38.55
N ILE A 67 42.87 -19.07 -37.82
CA ILE A 67 42.55 -19.20 -36.40
C ILE A 67 41.42 -20.23 -36.19
N LYS A 68 40.31 -20.17 -36.95
CA LYS A 68 39.21 -21.15 -36.86
C LYS A 68 39.66 -22.59 -37.20
N LYS A 69 40.52 -22.76 -38.21
CA LYS A 69 41.15 -24.06 -38.54
C LYS A 69 42.08 -24.54 -37.43
N ALA A 70 42.93 -23.68 -36.90
CA ALA A 70 43.86 -24.00 -35.82
C ALA A 70 43.14 -24.38 -34.52
N ALA A 71 42.07 -23.66 -34.15
CA ALA A 71 41.22 -23.95 -33.00
C ALA A 71 40.48 -25.30 -33.08
N THR A 72 40.29 -25.84 -34.28
CA THR A 72 39.58 -27.12 -34.51
C THR A 72 40.52 -28.31 -34.77
N ASP A 73 41.84 -28.11 -34.71
CA ASP A 73 42.84 -29.19 -34.86
C ASP A 73 42.75 -30.20 -33.71
N LYS A 74 42.14 -31.36 -33.98
CA LYS A 74 41.95 -32.46 -33.03
C LYS A 74 43.26 -33.13 -32.57
N LYS A 75 44.38 -32.95 -33.30
CA LYS A 75 45.66 -33.62 -33.03
C LYS A 75 46.62 -32.75 -32.21
N ASN A 76 46.71 -31.45 -32.50
CA ASN A 76 47.71 -30.57 -31.88
C ASN A 76 47.09 -29.62 -30.85
N ALA A 77 47.36 -29.86 -29.56
CA ALA A 77 46.88 -29.00 -28.47
C ALA A 77 47.55 -27.61 -28.47
N VAL A 78 48.85 -27.52 -28.78
CA VAL A 78 49.60 -26.25 -28.85
C VAL A 78 49.04 -25.35 -29.95
N ARG A 79 48.62 -25.93 -31.09
CA ARG A 79 47.96 -25.19 -32.17
C ARG A 79 46.59 -24.64 -31.76
N ARG A 80 45.83 -25.37 -30.94
CA ARG A 80 44.55 -24.87 -30.38
C ARG A 80 44.76 -23.79 -29.32
N GLU A 81 45.78 -23.93 -28.47
CA GLU A 81 46.19 -22.91 -27.49
C GLU A 81 46.61 -21.61 -28.20
N GLY A 82 47.50 -21.71 -29.19
CA GLY A 82 47.94 -20.58 -30.00
C GLY A 82 46.81 -19.91 -30.79
N ALA A 83 45.80 -20.67 -31.23
CA ALA A 83 44.61 -20.09 -31.86
C ALA A 83 43.77 -19.23 -30.88
N MET A 84 43.65 -19.65 -29.62
CA MET A 84 42.95 -18.87 -28.59
C MET A 84 43.78 -17.66 -28.13
N ASN A 85 45.10 -17.80 -28.00
CA ASN A 85 46.01 -16.68 -27.72
C ASN A 85 45.98 -15.63 -28.83
N ALA A 86 45.99 -16.06 -30.10
CA ALA A 86 45.82 -15.18 -31.26
C ALA A 86 44.50 -14.41 -31.18
N LEU A 87 43.39 -15.13 -30.91
CA LEU A 87 42.06 -14.54 -30.86
C LEU A 87 41.92 -13.52 -29.71
N GLY A 88 42.48 -13.81 -28.52
CA GLY A 88 42.48 -12.89 -27.39
C GLY A 88 43.29 -11.62 -27.65
N ALA A 89 44.50 -11.73 -28.19
CA ALA A 89 45.31 -10.57 -28.54
C ALA A 89 44.64 -9.67 -29.60
N LEU A 90 43.95 -10.27 -30.58
CA LEU A 90 43.14 -9.53 -31.57
C LEU A 90 41.97 -8.80 -30.89
N PHE A 91 41.21 -9.48 -30.04
CA PHE A 91 40.07 -8.92 -29.30
C PHE A 91 40.48 -7.81 -28.30
N GLU A 92 41.66 -7.90 -27.69
CA GLU A 92 42.20 -6.87 -26.80
C GLU A 92 42.63 -5.61 -27.57
N ARG A 93 43.32 -5.79 -28.71
CA ARG A 93 44.01 -4.71 -29.39
C ARG A 93 43.17 -3.98 -30.43
N PHE A 94 42.41 -4.69 -31.27
CA PHE A 94 41.73 -4.06 -32.41
C PHE A 94 40.59 -3.11 -32.00
N PRO A 95 39.66 -3.47 -31.09
CA PRO A 95 38.53 -2.60 -30.74
C PRO A 95 38.91 -1.34 -29.92
N ARG A 96 40.18 -1.26 -29.45
CA ARG A 96 40.76 -0.04 -28.86
C ARG A 96 41.30 0.91 -29.93
N ALA A 97 41.88 0.38 -30.99
CA ALA A 97 42.50 1.15 -32.07
C ALA A 97 41.52 1.54 -33.19
N GLN A 98 40.54 0.67 -33.50
CA GLN A 98 39.62 0.79 -34.65
C GLN A 98 38.26 0.16 -34.30
N LYS A 99 37.21 0.98 -34.10
CA LYS A 99 35.89 0.47 -33.66
C LYS A 99 35.19 -0.45 -34.67
N LEU A 100 35.54 -0.38 -35.95
CA LEU A 100 35.11 -1.37 -36.95
C LEU A 100 35.56 -2.80 -36.65
N GLY A 101 36.60 -3.01 -35.83
CA GLY A 101 36.97 -4.34 -35.34
C GLY A 101 35.82 -5.04 -34.60
N GLU A 102 34.96 -4.29 -33.90
CA GLU A 102 33.76 -4.84 -33.24
C GLU A 102 32.77 -5.41 -34.25
N VAL A 103 32.57 -4.73 -35.38
CA VAL A 103 31.71 -5.21 -36.47
C VAL A 103 32.29 -6.47 -37.12
N VAL A 104 33.62 -6.51 -37.35
CA VAL A 104 34.29 -7.70 -37.90
C VAL A 104 34.13 -8.91 -36.98
N PHE A 105 34.39 -8.74 -35.67
CA PHE A 105 34.40 -9.85 -34.70
C PHE A 105 33.03 -10.31 -34.22
N LEU A 106 32.00 -9.45 -34.26
CA LEU A 106 30.67 -9.74 -33.72
C LEU A 106 29.61 -9.93 -34.81
N VAL A 107 29.73 -9.25 -35.95
CA VAL A 107 28.68 -9.20 -37.00
C VAL A 107 29.13 -9.89 -38.29
N GLN A 108 30.38 -9.72 -38.71
CA GLN A 108 30.89 -10.32 -39.95
C GLN A 108 31.27 -11.80 -39.79
N ASP A 109 31.94 -12.17 -38.69
CA ASP A 109 32.28 -13.56 -38.36
C ASP A 109 31.70 -13.98 -37.01
N GLU A 110 30.38 -14.20 -36.99
CA GLU A 110 29.64 -14.75 -35.84
C GLU A 110 30.22 -16.08 -35.29
N GLY A 111 31.13 -16.74 -36.01
CA GLY A 111 31.76 -18.00 -35.61
C GLY A 111 32.85 -17.87 -34.55
N LEU A 112 33.45 -16.68 -34.39
CA LEU A 112 34.63 -16.49 -33.52
C LEU A 112 34.33 -16.68 -32.03
N VAL A 113 33.33 -15.98 -31.50
CA VAL A 113 32.95 -16.09 -30.07
C VAL A 113 32.45 -17.51 -29.73
N PRO A 114 31.60 -18.17 -30.54
CA PRO A 114 31.30 -19.60 -30.41
C PRO A 114 32.53 -20.52 -30.41
N THR A 115 33.57 -20.21 -31.19
CA THR A 115 34.80 -21.02 -31.22
C THR A 115 35.55 -20.94 -29.89
N ALA A 116 35.62 -19.76 -29.27
CA ALA A 116 36.19 -19.60 -27.93
C ALA A 116 35.33 -20.28 -26.83
N LEU A 117 34.01 -20.13 -26.89
CA LEU A 117 33.08 -20.84 -25.98
C LEU A 117 33.20 -22.36 -26.10
N ASP A 118 33.33 -22.89 -27.31
CA ASP A 118 33.55 -24.32 -27.54
C ASP A 118 34.94 -24.81 -27.09
N ALA A 119 35.94 -23.92 -26.99
CA ALA A 119 37.28 -24.24 -26.48
C ALA A 119 37.33 -24.33 -24.95
N LEU A 120 36.39 -23.71 -24.21
CA LEU A 120 36.23 -23.93 -22.76
C LEU A 120 35.96 -25.40 -22.38
N ALA A 121 35.53 -26.21 -23.35
CA ALA A 121 35.30 -27.65 -23.20
C ALA A 121 36.50 -28.53 -23.60
N ASP A 122 37.69 -27.96 -23.87
CA ASP A 122 38.85 -28.76 -24.25
C ASP A 122 39.38 -29.66 -23.09
N LYS A 123 40.07 -30.73 -23.46
CA LYS A 123 40.72 -31.62 -22.49
C LYS A 123 42.00 -31.00 -21.93
N ALA A 124 42.78 -30.29 -22.75
CA ALA A 124 43.98 -29.57 -22.31
C ALA A 124 43.62 -28.36 -21.44
N ALA A 125 44.33 -28.19 -20.31
CA ALA A 125 44.14 -27.02 -19.43
C ALA A 125 44.56 -25.69 -20.09
N PRO A 126 45.74 -25.58 -20.74
CA PRO A 126 46.17 -24.32 -21.37
C PRO A 126 45.19 -23.79 -22.42
N VAL A 127 44.62 -24.67 -23.25
CA VAL A 127 43.62 -24.30 -24.27
C VAL A 127 42.38 -23.64 -23.64
N LYS A 128 41.95 -24.08 -22.45
CA LYS A 128 40.82 -23.48 -21.71
C LYS A 128 41.19 -22.16 -21.05
N GLU A 129 42.42 -22.03 -20.58
CA GLU A 129 42.93 -20.81 -19.97
C GLU A 129 43.09 -19.71 -21.04
N SER A 130 43.67 -20.02 -22.19
CA SER A 130 43.72 -19.15 -23.37
C SER A 130 42.32 -18.82 -23.92
N ALA A 131 41.38 -19.78 -23.92
CA ALA A 131 40.00 -19.52 -24.34
C ALA A 131 39.26 -18.57 -23.37
N ARG A 132 39.52 -18.68 -22.07
CA ARG A 132 39.02 -17.72 -21.07
C ARG A 132 39.64 -16.34 -21.28
N TYR A 133 40.97 -16.23 -21.43
CA TYR A 133 41.65 -14.97 -21.76
C TYR A 133 41.03 -14.28 -22.98
N ALA A 134 40.73 -15.02 -24.06
CA ALA A 134 40.09 -14.43 -25.23
C ALA A 134 38.70 -13.86 -24.94
N LEU A 135 37.86 -14.58 -24.18
CA LEU A 135 36.52 -14.11 -23.81
C LEU A 135 36.57 -12.90 -22.84
N ASP A 136 37.52 -12.89 -21.90
CA ASP A 136 37.74 -11.79 -20.97
C ASP A 136 38.25 -10.52 -21.70
N ALA A 137 39.28 -10.66 -22.54
CA ALA A 137 39.85 -9.57 -23.33
C ALA A 137 38.81 -8.89 -24.23
N LEU A 138 37.91 -9.67 -24.83
CA LEU A 138 36.75 -9.16 -25.58
C LEU A 138 35.78 -8.42 -24.65
N PHE A 139 35.33 -9.07 -23.57
CA PHE A 139 34.33 -8.51 -22.65
C PHE A 139 34.79 -7.17 -22.05
N GLU A 140 36.05 -7.06 -21.64
CA GLU A 140 36.60 -5.85 -21.03
C GLU A 140 36.71 -4.70 -22.04
N THR A 141 36.97 -5.00 -23.31
CA THR A 141 37.33 -4.00 -24.33
C THR A 141 36.13 -3.42 -25.11
N LEU A 142 35.02 -4.16 -25.26
CA LEU A 142 33.79 -3.66 -25.91
C LEU A 142 33.15 -2.48 -25.17
N SER A 143 32.41 -1.61 -25.86
CA SER A 143 31.58 -0.57 -25.22
C SER A 143 30.37 -1.17 -24.45
N ALA A 144 29.53 -0.32 -23.86
CA ALA A 144 28.26 -0.74 -23.27
C ALA A 144 27.28 -1.21 -24.36
N GLU A 145 27.12 -0.40 -25.41
CA GLU A 145 26.30 -0.70 -26.58
C GLU A 145 26.78 -1.97 -27.29
N ALA A 146 28.09 -2.10 -27.52
CA ALA A 146 28.64 -3.26 -28.23
C ALA A 146 28.46 -4.58 -27.47
N LYS A 147 28.31 -4.56 -26.14
CA LYS A 147 27.86 -5.73 -25.37
C LYS A 147 26.39 -6.05 -25.65
N ALA A 148 25.50 -5.06 -25.55
CA ALA A 148 24.04 -5.26 -25.68
C ALA A 148 23.55 -5.49 -27.12
N PHE A 149 24.26 -4.98 -28.12
CA PHE A 149 23.90 -5.05 -29.53
C PHE A 149 24.78 -6.02 -30.33
N GLY A 150 26.07 -6.14 -30.02
CA GLY A 150 26.98 -7.07 -30.70
C GLY A 150 27.11 -8.44 -30.01
N LEU A 151 27.60 -8.45 -28.77
CA LEU A 151 27.93 -9.71 -28.07
C LEU A 151 26.68 -10.51 -27.67
N LEU A 152 25.67 -9.85 -27.10
CA LEU A 152 24.49 -10.50 -26.51
C LEU A 152 23.68 -11.36 -27.50
N PRO A 153 23.38 -10.93 -28.75
CA PRO A 153 22.72 -11.79 -29.73
C PRO A 153 23.51 -13.06 -30.04
N ILE A 154 24.85 -13.00 -30.07
CA ILE A 154 25.70 -14.18 -30.33
C ILE A 154 25.61 -15.18 -29.17
N LEU A 155 25.60 -14.69 -27.93
CA LEU A 155 25.46 -15.55 -26.74
C LEU A 155 24.09 -16.23 -26.70
N VAL A 156 23.01 -15.51 -27.00
CA VAL A 156 21.65 -16.08 -27.12
C VAL A 156 21.59 -17.10 -28.26
N LYS A 157 22.16 -16.79 -29.43
CA LYS A 157 22.25 -17.68 -30.60
C LYS A 157 23.15 -18.89 -30.37
N TYR A 158 24.11 -18.82 -29.45
CA TYR A 158 24.90 -19.97 -28.99
C TYR A 158 24.07 -20.86 -28.05
N LEU A 159 23.41 -20.28 -27.04
CA LEU A 159 22.60 -21.00 -26.05
C LEU A 159 21.39 -21.72 -26.70
N GLY A 160 20.82 -21.19 -27.78
CA GLY A 160 19.77 -21.84 -28.56
C GLY A 160 20.21 -23.10 -29.34
N LYS A 161 21.51 -23.47 -29.36
CA LYS A 161 22.01 -24.63 -30.11
C LYS A 161 21.78 -25.94 -29.36
N LYS A 162 20.92 -26.81 -29.90
CA LYS A 162 20.68 -28.19 -29.42
C LYS A 162 21.91 -29.12 -29.36
N SER A 163 23.07 -28.67 -29.88
CA SER A 163 24.34 -29.40 -29.88
C SER A 163 25.48 -28.63 -29.19
N GLY A 164 25.17 -27.64 -28.35
CA GLY A 164 26.15 -26.88 -27.59
C GLY A 164 26.88 -27.74 -26.54
N LYS A 165 28.09 -27.32 -26.14
CA LYS A 165 28.85 -27.97 -25.08
C LYS A 165 28.49 -27.32 -23.73
N TRP A 166 28.23 -28.11 -22.69
CA TRP A 166 27.76 -27.57 -21.41
C TRP A 166 28.74 -26.57 -20.77
N GLN A 167 30.05 -26.71 -20.95
CA GLN A 167 31.04 -25.74 -20.48
C GLN A 167 30.94 -24.40 -21.24
N GLY A 168 30.66 -24.44 -22.54
CA GLY A 168 30.40 -23.25 -23.35
C GLY A 168 29.08 -22.57 -22.98
N ALA A 169 28.05 -23.35 -22.63
CA ALA A 169 26.79 -22.82 -22.10
C ALA A 169 26.99 -22.13 -20.74
N VAL A 170 27.77 -22.72 -19.82
CA VAL A 170 28.18 -22.08 -18.57
C VAL A 170 28.90 -20.75 -18.84
N GLY A 171 29.89 -20.74 -19.75
CA GLY A 171 30.61 -19.51 -20.12
C GLY A 171 29.73 -18.44 -20.76
N ALA A 172 28.75 -18.83 -21.59
CA ALA A 172 27.80 -17.91 -22.20
C ALA A 172 26.84 -17.30 -21.16
N PHE A 173 26.30 -18.11 -20.25
CA PHE A 173 25.51 -17.60 -19.13
C PHE A 173 26.34 -16.72 -18.18
N GLU A 174 27.61 -17.07 -17.92
CA GLU A 174 28.53 -16.26 -17.10
C GLU A 174 28.77 -14.88 -17.73
N LEU A 175 28.98 -14.79 -19.05
CA LEU A 175 29.12 -13.52 -19.77
C LEU A 175 27.84 -12.67 -19.70
N ILE A 176 26.66 -13.27 -19.91
CA ILE A 176 25.36 -12.55 -19.76
C ILE A 176 25.19 -12.05 -18.32
N GLY A 177 25.56 -12.86 -17.32
CA GLY A 177 25.54 -12.48 -15.91
C GLY A 177 26.46 -11.30 -15.62
N ARG A 178 27.70 -11.33 -16.13
CA ARG A 178 28.68 -10.23 -16.01
C ARG A 178 28.24 -8.95 -16.71
N MET A 179 27.50 -9.03 -17.82
CA MET A 179 26.90 -7.84 -18.44
C MET A 179 25.88 -7.19 -17.48
N ALA A 180 24.99 -7.99 -16.88
CA ALA A 180 24.01 -7.49 -15.93
C ALA A 180 24.64 -6.98 -14.63
N ASP A 181 25.63 -7.69 -14.08
CA ASP A 181 26.39 -7.26 -12.90
C ASP A 181 27.11 -5.92 -13.13
N LYS A 182 27.67 -5.70 -14.34
CA LYS A 182 28.33 -4.43 -14.70
C LYS A 182 27.35 -3.27 -14.91
N ALA A 183 26.05 -3.53 -15.10
CA ALA A 183 25.02 -2.52 -15.28
C ALA A 183 24.40 -2.01 -13.96
N LYS A 184 24.74 -2.62 -12.82
CA LYS A 184 24.25 -2.21 -11.49
C LYS A 184 24.72 -0.80 -11.11
N MET A 185 23.82 -0.01 -10.53
CA MET A 185 24.14 1.34 -10.02
C MET A 185 25.25 1.27 -8.96
N GLY A 186 26.16 2.25 -8.97
CA GLY A 186 27.22 2.41 -7.98
C GLY A 186 27.50 3.86 -7.59
N MET A 187 28.61 4.07 -6.89
CA MET A 187 29.14 5.39 -6.52
C MET A 187 30.48 5.65 -7.24
N GLU A 188 30.60 5.22 -8.51
CA GLU A 188 31.80 5.46 -9.32
C GLU A 188 31.70 6.83 -10.03
N SER A 189 32.65 7.16 -10.91
CA SER A 189 32.65 8.48 -11.56
C SER A 189 31.46 8.64 -12.51
N LEU A 190 31.03 9.90 -12.73
CA LEU A 190 29.90 10.27 -13.57
C LEU A 190 29.94 9.66 -14.98
N GLU A 191 31.13 9.50 -15.56
CA GLU A 191 31.33 8.88 -16.89
C GLU A 191 31.13 7.36 -16.85
N ILE A 192 31.50 6.72 -15.75
CA ILE A 192 31.36 5.28 -15.56
C ILE A 192 29.90 4.92 -15.29
N GLU A 193 29.22 5.60 -14.36
CA GLU A 193 27.79 5.34 -14.07
C GLU A 193 26.93 5.54 -15.33
N LYS A 194 27.14 6.61 -16.11
CA LYS A 194 26.49 6.79 -17.43
C LYS A 194 26.68 5.58 -18.35
N ALA A 195 27.89 5.04 -18.43
CA ALA A 195 28.15 3.84 -19.23
C ALA A 195 27.49 2.56 -18.68
N LYS A 196 27.18 2.50 -17.37
CA LYS A 196 26.34 1.45 -16.77
C LYS A 196 24.87 1.64 -17.08
N ASP A 197 24.36 2.87 -17.02
CA ASP A 197 22.96 3.21 -17.31
C ASP A 197 22.59 2.79 -18.74
N VAL A 198 23.45 3.11 -19.72
CA VAL A 198 23.33 2.63 -21.11
C VAL A 198 23.22 1.11 -21.20
N LEU A 199 24.05 0.37 -20.45
CA LEU A 199 24.04 -1.09 -20.44
C LEU A 199 22.77 -1.62 -19.75
N ARG A 200 22.30 -0.95 -18.69
CA ARG A 200 21.11 -1.30 -17.92
C ARG A 200 19.86 -1.19 -18.77
N GLU A 201 19.67 -0.08 -19.48
CA GLU A 201 18.50 0.12 -20.35
C GLU A 201 18.52 -0.80 -21.57
N ALA A 202 19.66 -0.91 -22.26
CA ALA A 202 19.79 -1.72 -23.46
C ALA A 202 19.66 -3.22 -23.18
N MET A 203 20.08 -3.70 -22.01
CA MET A 203 19.77 -5.05 -21.54
C MET A 203 18.33 -5.17 -21.02
N GLY A 204 17.86 -4.16 -20.28
CA GLY A 204 16.51 -4.12 -19.69
C GLY A 204 15.43 -4.35 -20.74
N LYS A 205 15.46 -3.60 -21.84
CA LYS A 205 14.53 -3.79 -22.97
C LYS A 205 14.68 -5.13 -23.69
N LYS A 206 15.82 -5.81 -23.57
CA LYS A 206 16.06 -7.16 -24.12
C LYS A 206 15.69 -8.28 -23.14
N LEU A 207 15.32 -7.99 -21.89
CA LEU A 207 14.95 -9.00 -20.88
C LEU A 207 13.80 -9.92 -21.33
N GLU A 208 12.82 -9.42 -22.09
CA GLU A 208 11.72 -10.23 -22.65
C GLU A 208 12.25 -11.46 -23.43
N GLY A 209 13.32 -11.29 -24.20
CA GLY A 209 13.97 -12.38 -24.94
C GLY A 209 15.00 -13.16 -24.13
N LEU A 210 15.57 -12.58 -23.07
CA LEU A 210 16.58 -13.24 -22.23
C LEU A 210 15.99 -14.15 -21.16
N ILE A 211 14.88 -13.74 -20.52
CA ILE A 211 14.26 -14.47 -19.41
C ILE A 211 13.93 -15.93 -19.81
N PRO A 212 13.24 -16.21 -20.94
CA PRO A 212 12.96 -17.59 -21.35
C PRO A 212 14.21 -18.40 -21.71
N VAL A 213 15.28 -17.75 -22.19
CA VAL A 213 16.55 -18.42 -22.53
C VAL A 213 17.30 -18.83 -21.25
N VAL A 214 17.23 -18.03 -20.19
CA VAL A 214 17.83 -18.35 -18.90
C VAL A 214 16.96 -19.30 -18.08
N GLU A 215 15.62 -19.19 -18.13
CA GLU A 215 14.69 -20.20 -17.57
C GLU A 215 14.95 -21.58 -18.19
N GLY A 216 15.12 -21.66 -19.51
CA GLY A 216 15.52 -22.91 -20.18
C GLY A 216 16.86 -23.48 -19.69
N GLY A 217 17.80 -22.62 -19.30
CA GLY A 217 19.06 -23.02 -18.67
C GLY A 217 18.93 -23.44 -17.21
N MET A 218 18.02 -22.82 -16.44
CA MET A 218 17.74 -23.18 -15.04
C MET A 218 17.16 -24.60 -14.92
N HIS A 219 16.50 -25.09 -15.97
CA HIS A 219 15.96 -26.45 -16.08
C HIS A 219 16.86 -27.44 -16.86
N ASP A 220 18.12 -27.09 -17.13
CA ASP A 220 19.08 -28.02 -17.77
C ASP A 220 19.41 -29.22 -16.84
N LEU A 221 19.48 -30.42 -17.42
CA LEU A 221 19.81 -31.66 -16.71
C LEU A 221 21.23 -31.65 -16.10
N LYS A 222 22.12 -30.78 -16.57
CA LYS A 222 23.47 -30.60 -16.06
C LYS A 222 23.48 -29.55 -14.94
N SER A 223 23.66 -30.01 -13.71
CA SER A 223 23.60 -29.17 -12.49
C SER A 223 24.46 -27.90 -12.51
N GLU A 224 25.59 -27.93 -13.23
CA GLU A 224 26.50 -26.80 -13.38
C GLU A 224 25.98 -25.73 -14.35
N VAL A 225 25.23 -26.13 -15.38
CA VAL A 225 24.50 -25.20 -16.27
C VAL A 225 23.36 -24.56 -15.50
N ALA A 226 22.53 -25.37 -14.83
CA ALA A 226 21.40 -24.90 -14.02
C ALA A 226 21.86 -23.89 -12.94
N LYS A 227 22.90 -24.20 -12.16
CA LYS A 227 23.44 -23.29 -11.13
C LYS A 227 23.95 -21.97 -11.72
N GLN A 228 24.63 -21.99 -12.87
CA GLN A 228 25.08 -20.76 -13.51
C GLN A 228 23.90 -19.98 -14.10
N ALA A 229 22.91 -20.64 -14.68
CA ALA A 229 21.69 -20.00 -15.17
C ALA A 229 20.89 -19.34 -14.04
N VAL A 230 20.74 -19.99 -12.87
CA VAL A 230 20.14 -19.38 -11.66
C VAL A 230 20.93 -18.14 -11.22
N LYS A 231 22.27 -18.19 -11.18
CA LYS A 231 23.11 -17.00 -10.87
C LYS A 231 22.88 -15.86 -11.88
N THR A 232 22.84 -16.20 -13.17
CA THR A 232 22.61 -15.25 -14.27
C THR A 232 21.19 -14.66 -14.22
N MET A 233 20.17 -15.45 -13.87
CA MET A 233 18.80 -14.97 -13.67
C MET A 233 18.74 -13.93 -12.55
N ASN A 234 19.32 -14.23 -11.38
CA ASN A 234 19.39 -13.27 -10.27
C ASN A 234 20.06 -11.96 -10.70
N SER A 235 21.16 -12.03 -11.46
CA SER A 235 21.87 -10.85 -11.98
C SER A 235 20.99 -10.06 -12.96
N LEU A 236 20.34 -10.73 -13.93
CA LEU A 236 19.40 -10.10 -14.86
C LEU A 236 18.21 -9.44 -14.16
N THR A 237 17.68 -10.04 -13.10
CA THR A 237 16.55 -9.45 -12.36
C THR A 237 16.92 -8.16 -11.62
N THR A 238 18.22 -7.88 -11.37
CA THR A 238 18.63 -6.56 -10.85
C THR A 238 18.56 -5.42 -11.88
N LEU A 239 18.22 -5.72 -13.13
CA LEU A 239 17.94 -4.74 -14.19
C LEU A 239 16.44 -4.40 -14.29
N LEU A 240 15.58 -5.04 -13.49
CA LEU A 240 14.13 -4.77 -13.47
C LEU A 240 13.84 -3.51 -12.64
N GLN A 241 13.70 -2.38 -13.32
CA GLN A 241 13.26 -1.11 -12.75
C GLN A 241 11.75 -1.15 -12.45
N ASN A 242 11.38 -1.75 -11.31
CA ASN A 242 10.01 -1.74 -10.78
C ASN A 242 10.01 -2.03 -9.27
N ASP A 243 9.81 -0.99 -8.45
CA ASP A 243 9.95 -1.08 -6.99
C ASP A 243 8.82 -1.85 -6.29
N ASP A 244 7.67 -2.01 -6.95
CA ASP A 244 6.55 -2.83 -6.48
C ASP A 244 6.93 -4.32 -6.40
N ILE A 245 7.75 -4.76 -7.37
CA ILE A 245 8.11 -6.15 -7.60
C ILE A 245 9.52 -6.44 -7.08
N ALA A 246 10.42 -5.46 -6.97
CA ALA A 246 11.77 -5.65 -6.45
C ALA A 246 11.83 -6.43 -5.10
N PRO A 247 10.97 -6.15 -4.09
CA PRO A 247 10.91 -6.95 -2.84
C PRO A 247 10.41 -8.39 -3.02
N ARG A 248 9.85 -8.74 -4.18
CA ARG A 248 9.30 -10.06 -4.51
C ARG A 248 10.17 -10.86 -5.46
N ILE A 249 11.10 -10.23 -6.20
CA ILE A 249 11.99 -10.88 -7.16
C ILE A 249 12.60 -12.22 -6.64
N PRO A 250 13.15 -12.32 -5.41
CA PRO A 250 13.71 -13.58 -4.92
C PRO A 250 12.68 -14.73 -4.80
N LEU A 251 11.41 -14.42 -4.55
CA LEU A 251 10.32 -15.39 -4.52
C LEU A 251 9.87 -15.78 -5.94
N LEU A 252 9.88 -14.83 -6.88
CA LEU A 252 9.56 -15.09 -8.29
C LEU A 252 10.62 -15.97 -8.95
N VAL A 253 11.90 -15.64 -8.81
CA VAL A 253 13.02 -16.46 -9.32
C VAL A 253 12.97 -17.87 -8.74
N LYS A 254 12.64 -18.01 -7.45
CA LYS A 254 12.48 -19.32 -6.81
C LYS A 254 11.27 -20.13 -7.30
N ALA A 255 10.17 -19.47 -7.67
CA ALA A 255 9.01 -20.14 -8.27
C ALA A 255 9.20 -20.45 -9.77
N ILE A 256 10.20 -19.85 -10.42
CA ILE A 256 10.71 -20.28 -11.72
C ILE A 256 11.63 -21.50 -11.52
N GLU A 257 12.63 -21.42 -10.64
CA GLU A 257 13.59 -22.51 -10.32
C GLU A 257 12.90 -23.81 -9.86
N ASP A 258 12.05 -23.72 -8.84
CA ASP A 258 11.20 -24.82 -8.36
C ASP A 258 9.75 -24.57 -8.80
N PRO A 259 9.21 -25.27 -9.80
CA PRO A 259 7.82 -25.12 -10.24
C PRO A 259 6.81 -25.87 -9.35
N SER A 260 7.12 -26.13 -8.07
CA SER A 260 6.19 -26.78 -7.14
C SER A 260 4.93 -25.93 -6.84
N ILE A 261 3.85 -26.62 -6.45
CA ILE A 261 2.60 -25.96 -6.04
C ILE A 261 2.84 -25.00 -4.87
N GLN A 262 3.76 -25.33 -3.94
CA GLN A 262 4.02 -24.52 -2.75
C GLN A 262 4.85 -23.26 -3.03
N SER A 263 5.83 -23.32 -3.94
CA SER A 263 6.59 -22.12 -4.35
C SER A 263 5.67 -21.16 -5.12
N GLN A 264 4.88 -21.69 -6.05
CA GLN A 264 3.94 -20.92 -6.86
C GLN A 264 2.85 -20.26 -6.01
N GLN A 265 2.25 -20.98 -5.05
CA GLN A 265 1.27 -20.40 -4.12
C GLN A 265 1.86 -19.22 -3.31
N LYS A 266 3.10 -19.35 -2.83
CA LYS A 266 3.78 -18.26 -2.09
C LYS A 266 4.09 -17.06 -2.99
N ALA A 267 4.48 -17.29 -4.25
CA ALA A 267 4.70 -16.23 -5.23
C ALA A 267 3.40 -15.49 -5.58
N ILE A 268 2.31 -16.21 -5.87
CA ILE A 268 0.99 -15.61 -6.15
C ILE A 268 0.46 -14.83 -4.94
N HIS A 269 0.56 -15.37 -3.73
CA HIS A 269 0.15 -14.68 -2.50
C HIS A 269 0.94 -13.37 -2.30
N ALA A 270 2.27 -13.43 -2.47
CA ALA A 270 3.13 -12.25 -2.33
C ALA A 270 2.87 -11.19 -3.42
N LEU A 271 2.50 -11.61 -4.64
CA LEU A 271 2.07 -10.71 -5.72
C LEU A 271 0.67 -10.12 -5.45
N SER A 272 -0.27 -10.89 -4.90
CA SER A 272 -1.60 -10.39 -4.53
C SER A 272 -1.57 -9.45 -3.32
N GLN A 273 -0.54 -9.52 -2.48
CA GLN A 273 -0.23 -8.54 -1.44
C GLN A 273 0.69 -7.41 -1.94
N THR A 274 1.32 -7.55 -3.11
CA THR A 274 2.07 -6.45 -3.73
C THR A 274 1.08 -5.41 -4.24
N THR A 275 1.45 -4.16 -4.02
CA THR A 275 0.78 -3.02 -4.59
C THR A 275 1.47 -2.71 -5.91
N PHE A 276 0.75 -2.73 -7.02
CA PHE A 276 1.27 -2.25 -8.29
C PHE A 276 0.95 -0.76 -8.45
N VAL A 277 1.99 0.03 -8.74
CA VAL A 277 2.03 1.49 -8.71
C VAL A 277 2.74 2.03 -9.94
N ALA A 278 3.95 1.53 -10.17
CA ALA A 278 4.78 1.89 -11.31
C ALA A 278 4.23 1.28 -12.60
N ILE A 279 4.64 1.84 -13.74
CA ILE A 279 4.22 1.36 -15.05
C ILE A 279 4.70 -0.09 -15.25
N VAL A 280 3.79 -0.96 -15.68
CA VAL A 280 4.07 -2.38 -15.88
C VAL A 280 4.62 -2.57 -17.30
N THR A 281 5.95 -2.61 -17.40
CA THR A 281 6.71 -2.72 -18.65
C THR A 281 6.90 -4.18 -19.11
N SER A 282 7.18 -4.39 -20.39
CA SER A 282 7.43 -5.75 -20.96
C SER A 282 8.40 -6.63 -20.12
N PRO A 283 9.55 -6.15 -19.61
CA PRO A 283 10.44 -6.96 -18.77
C PRO A 283 9.77 -7.51 -17.49
N VAL A 284 8.88 -6.73 -16.87
CA VAL A 284 8.08 -7.16 -15.72
C VAL A 284 7.07 -8.23 -16.16
N LEU A 285 6.37 -7.99 -17.27
CA LEU A 285 5.40 -8.94 -17.82
C LEU A 285 6.06 -10.27 -18.22
N ALA A 286 7.30 -10.25 -18.71
CA ALA A 286 8.07 -11.45 -19.05
C ALA A 286 8.39 -12.33 -17.83
N MET A 287 8.69 -11.73 -16.67
CA MET A 287 8.87 -12.48 -15.42
C MET A 287 7.57 -13.03 -14.83
N VAL A 288 6.49 -12.23 -14.88
CA VAL A 288 5.28 -12.52 -14.10
C VAL A 288 4.26 -13.34 -14.90
N THR A 289 4.15 -13.16 -16.22
CA THR A 289 3.19 -13.86 -17.09
C THR A 289 3.30 -15.39 -16.99
N PRO A 290 4.50 -16.03 -17.04
CA PRO A 290 4.62 -17.48 -16.95
C PRO A 290 4.07 -18.06 -15.63
N LEU A 291 4.24 -17.35 -14.52
CA LEU A 291 3.76 -17.76 -13.19
C LEU A 291 2.23 -17.67 -13.08
N LEU A 292 1.64 -16.63 -13.66
CA LEU A 292 0.19 -16.43 -13.74
C LEU A 292 -0.47 -17.45 -14.68
N GLU A 293 0.08 -17.63 -15.88
CA GLU A 293 -0.39 -18.61 -16.87
C GLU A 293 -0.36 -20.04 -16.29
N ARG A 294 0.76 -20.42 -15.66
CA ARG A 294 0.90 -21.70 -14.95
C ARG A 294 -0.14 -21.85 -13.81
N SER A 295 -0.58 -20.77 -13.18
CA SER A 295 -1.56 -20.82 -12.08
C SER A 295 -2.99 -20.96 -12.60
N LEU A 296 -3.36 -20.22 -13.64
CA LEU A 296 -4.68 -20.28 -14.28
C LEU A 296 -4.94 -21.64 -14.94
N ASN A 297 -3.92 -22.24 -15.56
CA ASN A 297 -4.05 -23.44 -16.37
C ASN A 297 -3.90 -24.76 -15.57
N THR A 298 -3.36 -24.72 -14.34
CA THR A 298 -3.16 -25.91 -13.49
C THR A 298 -4.47 -26.35 -12.82
N PRO A 299 -5.00 -27.58 -13.07
CA PRO A 299 -6.29 -28.01 -12.51
C PRO A 299 -6.33 -28.21 -10.99
N SER A 300 -5.16 -28.32 -10.33
CA SER A 300 -5.03 -28.49 -8.88
C SER A 300 -4.88 -27.15 -8.11
N THR A 301 -4.92 -26.01 -8.79
CA THR A 301 -4.90 -24.69 -8.14
C THR A 301 -6.15 -24.50 -7.28
N SER A 302 -5.98 -24.09 -6.01
CA SER A 302 -7.11 -23.83 -5.11
C SER A 302 -7.89 -22.57 -5.53
N GLN A 303 -9.17 -22.49 -5.16
CA GLN A 303 -10.03 -21.37 -5.59
C GLN A 303 -9.54 -20.01 -5.08
N GLU A 304 -8.95 -19.93 -3.88
CA GLU A 304 -8.34 -18.68 -3.38
C GLU A 304 -7.10 -18.28 -4.21
N VAL A 305 -6.29 -19.25 -4.66
CA VAL A 305 -5.10 -18.95 -5.48
C VAL A 305 -5.52 -18.57 -6.89
N LEU A 306 -6.57 -19.15 -7.45
CA LEU A 306 -7.19 -18.67 -8.69
C LEU A 306 -7.75 -17.24 -8.53
N ARG A 307 -8.44 -16.94 -7.41
CA ARG A 307 -8.90 -15.59 -7.07
C ARG A 307 -7.74 -14.60 -7.07
N GLN A 308 -6.69 -14.88 -6.28
CA GLN A 308 -5.50 -14.04 -6.18
C GLN A 308 -4.81 -13.84 -7.54
N THR A 309 -4.60 -14.92 -8.32
CA THR A 309 -4.03 -14.84 -9.67
C THR A 309 -4.86 -13.94 -10.60
N VAL A 310 -6.20 -14.07 -10.60
CA VAL A 310 -7.06 -13.21 -11.43
C VAL A 310 -7.05 -11.75 -10.96
N VAL A 311 -7.02 -11.47 -9.65
CA VAL A 311 -6.86 -10.10 -9.11
C VAL A 311 -5.52 -9.49 -9.54
N VAL A 312 -4.42 -10.26 -9.50
CA VAL A 312 -3.10 -9.81 -9.97
C VAL A 312 -3.13 -9.53 -11.47
N VAL A 313 -3.74 -10.41 -12.29
CA VAL A 313 -3.93 -10.16 -13.74
C VAL A 313 -4.75 -8.89 -13.98
N GLU A 314 -5.87 -8.70 -13.27
CA GLU A 314 -6.73 -7.51 -13.40
C GLU A 314 -5.96 -6.22 -13.07
N ASN A 315 -5.12 -6.24 -12.03
CA ASN A 315 -4.40 -5.05 -11.57
C ASN A 315 -3.16 -4.73 -12.43
N LEU A 316 -2.40 -5.74 -12.86
CA LEU A 316 -1.31 -5.55 -13.83
C LEU A 316 -1.84 -4.98 -15.16
N THR A 317 -2.97 -5.52 -15.65
CA THR A 317 -3.55 -5.09 -16.94
C THR A 317 -3.98 -3.61 -16.93
N LYS A 318 -4.37 -3.05 -15.78
CA LYS A 318 -4.70 -1.61 -15.64
C LYS A 318 -3.47 -0.67 -15.74
N LEU A 319 -2.26 -1.21 -15.68
CA LEU A 319 -0.98 -0.48 -15.61
C LEU A 319 -0.08 -0.70 -16.82
N VAL A 320 -0.54 -1.45 -17.82
CA VAL A 320 0.11 -1.55 -19.13
C VAL A 320 -0.43 -0.43 -20.01
N HIS A 321 0.38 0.60 -20.26
CA HIS A 321 -0.06 1.80 -20.98
C HIS A 321 0.26 1.78 -22.49
N ASP A 322 1.19 0.93 -22.94
CA ASP A 322 1.44 0.70 -24.36
C ASP A 322 0.61 -0.51 -24.85
N PRO A 323 -0.35 -0.34 -25.79
CA PRO A 323 -1.11 -1.45 -26.37
C PRO A 323 -0.25 -2.50 -27.07
N ILE A 324 0.98 -2.17 -27.49
CA ILE A 324 1.92 -3.13 -28.08
C ILE A 324 2.38 -4.14 -27.02
N GLU A 325 2.74 -3.67 -25.82
CA GLU A 325 3.15 -4.54 -24.71
C GLU A 325 1.95 -5.36 -24.22
N ALA A 326 0.76 -4.76 -24.11
CA ALA A 326 -0.47 -5.48 -23.79
C ALA A 326 -0.73 -6.65 -24.78
N ARG A 327 -0.52 -6.43 -26.09
CA ARG A 327 -0.74 -7.43 -27.14
C ARG A 327 0.27 -8.58 -27.15
N ALA A 328 1.45 -8.42 -26.54
CA ALA A 328 2.44 -9.50 -26.43
C ALA A 328 2.10 -10.56 -25.36
N PHE A 329 1.43 -10.16 -24.27
CA PHE A 329 1.21 -11.02 -23.09
C PHE A 329 -0.27 -11.35 -22.81
N LEU A 330 -1.20 -10.40 -22.95
CA LEU A 330 -2.60 -10.63 -22.61
C LEU A 330 -3.27 -11.78 -23.40
N PRO A 331 -2.94 -12.07 -24.68
CA PRO A 331 -3.45 -13.24 -25.38
C PRO A 331 -3.09 -14.60 -24.74
N LYS A 332 -2.01 -14.67 -23.95
CA LYS A 332 -1.60 -15.89 -23.21
C LYS A 332 -2.44 -16.09 -21.94
N LEU A 333 -2.79 -14.99 -21.27
CA LEU A 333 -3.56 -15.00 -20.01
C LEU A 333 -5.07 -15.10 -20.23
N LYS A 334 -5.60 -14.51 -21.32
CA LYS A 334 -7.04 -14.48 -21.62
C LYS A 334 -7.75 -15.85 -21.60
N PRO A 335 -7.20 -16.94 -22.19
CA PRO A 335 -7.83 -18.26 -22.11
C PRO A 335 -7.98 -18.78 -20.68
N GLY A 336 -6.97 -18.56 -19.83
CA GLY A 336 -6.98 -18.95 -18.43
C GLY A 336 -8.00 -18.16 -17.60
N VAL A 337 -8.02 -16.82 -17.73
CA VAL A 337 -9.01 -15.97 -17.05
C VAL A 337 -10.44 -16.34 -17.45
N LYS A 338 -10.69 -16.58 -18.74
CA LYS A 338 -11.99 -17.06 -19.21
C LYS A 338 -12.34 -18.44 -18.66
N ALA A 339 -11.38 -19.37 -18.58
CA ALA A 339 -11.62 -20.68 -17.96
C ALA A 339 -12.01 -20.56 -16.47
N VAL A 340 -11.46 -19.58 -15.73
CA VAL A 340 -11.88 -19.27 -14.35
C VAL A 340 -13.31 -18.72 -14.33
N GLN A 341 -13.66 -17.75 -15.20
CA GLN A 341 -15.02 -17.23 -15.34
C GLN A 341 -16.05 -18.33 -15.63
N ASP A 342 -15.74 -19.23 -16.57
CA ASP A 342 -16.66 -20.29 -17.02
C ASP A 342 -16.77 -21.44 -16.00
N ARG A 343 -15.72 -21.75 -15.22
CA ARG A 343 -15.59 -23.02 -14.48
C ARG A 343 -15.30 -22.94 -12.98
N ALA A 344 -14.97 -21.78 -12.40
CA ALA A 344 -14.72 -21.69 -10.96
C ALA A 344 -15.97 -22.04 -10.14
N SER A 345 -15.79 -22.72 -9.00
CA SER A 345 -16.91 -23.23 -8.18
C SER A 345 -17.53 -22.14 -7.31
N LEU A 346 -16.75 -21.12 -6.94
CA LEU A 346 -17.20 -19.98 -6.14
C LEU A 346 -17.76 -18.87 -7.06
N PRO A 347 -18.99 -18.35 -6.82
CA PRO A 347 -19.57 -17.29 -7.64
C PRO A 347 -18.72 -16.01 -7.70
N GLU A 348 -18.14 -15.60 -6.57
CA GLU A 348 -17.27 -14.42 -6.46
C GLU A 348 -16.03 -14.50 -7.37
N VAL A 349 -15.41 -15.68 -7.47
CA VAL A 349 -14.23 -15.91 -8.32
C VAL A 349 -14.59 -15.85 -9.80
N ARG A 350 -15.81 -16.27 -10.17
CA ARG A 350 -16.32 -16.09 -11.55
C ARG A 350 -16.66 -14.63 -11.87
N GLU A 351 -17.16 -13.87 -10.90
CA GLU A 351 -17.40 -12.43 -11.07
C GLU A 351 -16.08 -11.68 -11.27
N ILE A 352 -15.08 -11.93 -10.41
CA ILE A 352 -13.72 -11.39 -10.55
C ILE A 352 -13.12 -11.81 -11.90
N GLY A 353 -13.32 -13.07 -12.33
CA GLY A 353 -12.97 -13.54 -13.68
C GLY A 353 -13.61 -12.73 -14.81
N ALA A 354 -14.89 -12.37 -14.69
CA ALA A 354 -15.59 -11.53 -15.65
C ALA A 354 -15.06 -10.08 -15.66
N ARG A 355 -14.78 -9.49 -14.49
CA ARG A 355 -14.19 -8.15 -14.38
C ARG A 355 -12.80 -8.09 -15.00
N ALA A 356 -11.95 -9.07 -14.68
CA ALA A 356 -10.62 -9.21 -15.28
C ALA A 356 -10.67 -9.43 -16.80
N LEU A 357 -11.59 -10.24 -17.31
CA LEU A 357 -11.75 -10.44 -18.75
C LEU A 357 -12.15 -9.15 -19.46
N ALA A 358 -13.09 -8.37 -18.89
CA ALA A 358 -13.50 -7.08 -19.45
C ALA A 358 -12.35 -6.05 -19.45
N VAL A 359 -11.52 -6.03 -18.40
CA VAL A 359 -10.31 -5.19 -18.33
C VAL A 359 -9.28 -5.60 -19.39
N ILE A 360 -9.07 -6.91 -19.59
CA ILE A 360 -8.21 -7.46 -20.67
C ILE A 360 -8.72 -7.07 -22.05
N GLU A 361 -10.04 -7.13 -22.29
CA GLU A 361 -10.62 -6.75 -23.58
C GLU A 361 -10.55 -5.24 -23.83
N ALA A 362 -10.76 -4.41 -22.79
CA ALA A 362 -10.58 -2.97 -22.87
C ALA A 362 -9.12 -2.55 -23.11
N ALA A 363 -8.14 -3.24 -22.51
CA ALA A 363 -6.71 -2.94 -22.70
C ALA A 363 -6.17 -3.39 -24.08
N MET A 364 -6.79 -4.39 -24.71
CA MET A 364 -6.43 -4.81 -26.07
C MET A 364 -7.15 -4.04 -27.18
N ALA A 365 -8.29 -3.41 -26.90
CA ALA A 365 -9.07 -2.66 -27.87
C ALA A 365 -8.44 -1.29 -28.20
N ASP A 366 -8.08 -1.06 -29.46
CA ASP A 366 -7.81 0.31 -29.96
C ASP A 366 -9.12 1.11 -29.96
N LYS A 367 -9.05 2.40 -29.61
CA LYS A 367 -10.21 3.29 -29.44
C LYS A 367 -11.15 3.35 -30.65
N ASP A 368 -10.64 3.15 -31.86
CA ASP A 368 -11.37 3.29 -33.12
C ASP A 368 -11.28 2.04 -34.03
N GLY A 369 -10.74 0.91 -33.52
CA GLY A 369 -10.69 -0.38 -34.23
C GLY A 369 -9.92 -0.40 -35.56
N ASN A 370 -9.09 0.61 -35.84
CA ASN A 370 -8.35 0.78 -37.09
C ASN A 370 -6.89 1.21 -36.83
N VAL A 371 -6.00 0.88 -37.75
CA VAL A 371 -4.54 0.88 -37.49
C VAL A 371 -3.93 2.29 -37.44
N ALA A 372 -3.19 2.55 -36.35
CA ALA A 372 -2.16 3.59 -36.16
C ALA A 372 -2.54 5.07 -36.41
N SER A 373 -3.04 5.75 -35.36
CA SER A 373 -3.08 7.23 -35.30
C SER A 373 -2.97 7.83 -33.88
N GLY A 374 -2.35 7.11 -32.93
CA GLY A 374 -2.28 7.57 -31.52
C GLY A 374 -0.95 7.32 -30.79
N ALA A 375 -0.24 6.22 -31.09
CA ALA A 375 1.11 6.01 -30.58
C ALA A 375 2.11 6.83 -31.41
N ILE A 376 3.03 7.54 -30.75
CA ILE A 376 4.16 8.20 -31.43
C ILE A 376 5.02 7.09 -32.05
N ALA A 377 5.18 7.11 -33.37
CA ALA A 377 5.88 6.06 -34.09
C ALA A 377 7.35 5.97 -33.64
N ARG A 378 7.70 4.84 -33.00
CA ARG A 378 9.08 4.50 -32.61
C ARG A 378 9.97 4.50 -33.85
N THR A 379 11.13 5.15 -33.77
CA THR A 379 12.12 5.21 -34.86
C THR A 379 12.69 3.81 -35.09
N LEU A 380 12.66 3.33 -36.34
CA LEU A 380 13.11 1.98 -36.71
C LEU A 380 14.51 2.02 -37.34
N THR A 381 15.28 0.94 -37.17
CA THR A 381 16.62 0.73 -37.76
C THR A 381 16.69 1.08 -39.27
N PRO A 382 15.72 0.70 -40.13
CA PRO A 382 15.79 1.04 -41.55
C PRO A 382 15.61 2.53 -41.84
N ASP A 383 15.01 3.31 -40.94
CA ASP A 383 14.82 4.76 -41.13
C ASP A 383 16.08 5.53 -40.74
N VAL A 384 16.73 5.14 -39.65
CA VAL A 384 18.08 5.62 -39.29
C VAL A 384 19.09 5.31 -40.40
N ALA A 385 19.04 4.12 -40.98
CA ALA A 385 19.94 3.73 -42.07
C ALA A 385 19.83 4.68 -43.29
N LYS A 386 18.60 5.07 -43.67
CA LYS A 386 18.35 6.05 -44.76
C LYS A 386 18.91 7.43 -44.42
N VAL A 387 18.74 7.88 -43.17
CA VAL A 387 19.26 9.19 -42.71
C VAL A 387 20.79 9.18 -42.70
N LEU A 388 21.41 8.11 -42.19
CA LEU A 388 22.85 7.92 -42.15
C LEU A 388 23.46 7.92 -43.57
N GLU A 389 22.91 7.13 -44.51
CA GLU A 389 23.36 7.13 -45.91
C GLU A 389 23.23 8.51 -46.57
N LYS A 390 22.13 9.23 -46.29
CA LYS A 390 21.91 10.59 -46.81
C LYS A 390 22.90 11.62 -46.28
N GLN A 391 23.41 11.46 -45.05
CA GLN A 391 24.42 12.36 -44.49
C GLN A 391 25.84 11.96 -44.92
N VAL A 392 26.17 10.66 -45.03
CA VAL A 392 27.43 10.17 -45.64
C VAL A 392 27.56 10.73 -47.06
N ALA A 393 26.56 10.55 -47.92
CA ALA A 393 26.55 11.02 -49.30
C ALA A 393 26.67 12.55 -49.48
N LYS A 394 26.52 13.35 -48.41
CA LYS A 394 26.76 14.81 -48.41
C LYS A 394 28.15 15.20 -47.91
N ALA A 395 28.70 14.46 -46.94
CA ALA A 395 29.95 14.83 -46.28
C ALA A 395 31.18 14.42 -47.10
N GLY A 396 31.10 13.26 -47.76
CA GLY A 396 32.14 12.67 -48.59
C GLY A 396 31.79 11.22 -48.91
N SER A 397 32.13 10.74 -50.11
CA SER A 397 31.97 9.32 -50.44
C SER A 397 32.95 8.47 -49.61
N LEU A 398 32.53 7.26 -49.23
CA LEU A 398 33.42 6.28 -48.61
C LEU A 398 34.64 6.01 -49.51
N GLN A 399 35.80 5.76 -48.90
CA GLN A 399 37.07 5.55 -49.62
C GLN A 399 37.08 4.27 -50.48
N ASN A 400 36.10 3.37 -50.30
CA ASN A 400 35.79 2.23 -51.19
C ASN A 400 36.99 1.32 -51.50
N PHE A 401 37.80 0.99 -50.49
CA PHE A 401 38.82 -0.05 -50.64
C PHE A 401 38.18 -1.46 -50.75
N PRO A 402 38.87 -2.47 -51.31
CA PRO A 402 38.33 -3.81 -51.43
C PRO A 402 37.86 -4.40 -50.08
N GLY A 403 36.59 -4.81 -50.02
CA GLY A 403 35.93 -5.32 -48.81
C GLY A 403 35.20 -4.28 -47.96
N ASP A 404 35.49 -2.98 -48.12
CA ASP A 404 34.86 -1.91 -47.30
C ASP A 404 33.35 -1.82 -47.54
N ALA A 405 32.88 -2.04 -48.77
CA ALA A 405 31.45 -1.97 -49.11
C ALA A 405 30.62 -3.07 -48.42
N GLU A 406 31.18 -4.28 -48.28
CA GLU A 406 30.53 -5.40 -47.59
C GLU A 406 30.50 -5.16 -46.08
N LEU A 407 31.62 -4.71 -45.50
CA LEU A 407 31.69 -4.37 -44.08
C LEU A 407 30.80 -3.16 -43.75
N TRP A 408 30.71 -2.17 -44.64
CA TRP A 408 29.81 -1.02 -44.48
C TRP A 408 28.34 -1.43 -44.49
N ALA A 409 27.93 -2.39 -45.32
CA ALA A 409 26.55 -2.89 -45.30
C ALA A 409 26.16 -3.47 -43.93
N LEU A 410 27.09 -4.15 -43.25
CA LEU A 410 26.91 -4.66 -41.88
C LEU A 410 27.00 -3.53 -40.84
N ALA A 411 28.05 -2.71 -40.90
CA ALA A 411 28.30 -1.60 -39.97
C ALA A 411 27.16 -0.58 -39.96
N LYS A 412 26.62 -0.21 -41.13
CA LYS A 412 25.46 0.67 -41.28
C LYS A 412 24.28 0.16 -40.45
N ASN A 413 23.92 -1.12 -40.59
CA ASN A 413 22.78 -1.70 -39.89
C ASN A 413 23.01 -1.72 -38.37
N TYR A 414 24.23 -2.09 -37.95
CA TYR A 414 24.65 -2.13 -36.54
C TYR A 414 24.63 -0.74 -35.87
N ILE A 415 25.22 0.27 -36.52
CA ILE A 415 25.15 1.68 -36.08
C ILE A 415 23.70 2.16 -36.03
N SER A 416 22.89 1.79 -37.02
CA SER A 416 21.49 2.19 -37.11
C SER A 416 20.61 1.58 -36.01
N GLU A 417 20.93 0.38 -35.52
CA GLU A 417 20.21 -0.23 -34.38
C GLU A 417 20.52 0.53 -33.08
N MET A 418 21.81 0.80 -32.81
CA MET A 418 22.24 1.57 -31.64
C MET A 418 21.69 3.00 -31.63
N VAL A 419 21.68 3.67 -32.80
CA VAL A 419 21.16 5.05 -32.93
C VAL A 419 19.63 5.08 -32.92
N ALA A 420 18.93 4.07 -33.45
CA ALA A 420 17.47 3.97 -33.32
C ALA A 420 17.04 3.89 -31.85
N GLU A 421 17.76 3.10 -31.04
CA GLU A 421 17.50 3.02 -29.61
C GLU A 421 17.70 4.38 -28.91
N VAL A 422 18.83 5.05 -29.14
CA VAL A 422 19.12 6.38 -28.56
C VAL A 422 18.09 7.44 -28.94
N VAL A 423 17.58 7.41 -30.18
CA VAL A 423 16.49 8.30 -30.62
C VAL A 423 15.19 7.97 -29.89
N ASN A 424 14.87 6.68 -29.69
CA ASN A 424 13.68 6.26 -28.93
C ASN A 424 13.81 6.55 -27.41
N GLN A 425 15.03 6.64 -26.88
CA GLN A 425 15.35 7.09 -25.51
C GLN A 425 15.36 8.63 -25.38
N ARG A 426 15.32 9.38 -26.50
CA ARG A 426 15.52 10.84 -26.58
C ARG A 426 16.89 11.35 -26.09
N GLU A 427 17.88 10.46 -25.94
CA GLU A 427 19.26 10.80 -25.53
C GLU A 427 20.11 11.36 -26.70
N LEU A 428 19.57 12.30 -27.46
CA LEU A 428 20.08 12.68 -28.79
C LEU A 428 21.57 13.09 -28.80
N GLN A 429 22.07 13.67 -27.70
CA GLN A 429 23.47 14.07 -27.51
C GLN A 429 24.48 12.91 -27.67
N ARG A 430 24.06 11.65 -27.55
CA ARG A 430 24.92 10.46 -27.75
C ARG A 430 25.09 10.06 -29.22
N ILE A 431 24.22 10.52 -30.11
CA ILE A 431 24.23 10.16 -31.55
C ILE A 431 25.62 10.39 -32.21
N PRO A 432 26.34 11.50 -31.97
CA PRO A 432 27.66 11.71 -32.56
C PRO A 432 28.69 10.64 -32.18
N GLN A 433 28.64 10.16 -30.93
CA GLN A 433 29.57 9.19 -30.35
C GLN A 433 29.40 7.78 -30.93
N LEU A 434 28.17 7.42 -31.33
CA LEU A 434 27.84 6.13 -31.93
C LEU A 434 28.15 6.05 -33.43
N ILE A 435 28.44 7.17 -34.09
CA ILE A 435 28.64 7.24 -35.55
C ILE A 435 30.09 7.55 -35.92
N ALA A 436 30.68 8.61 -35.35
CA ALA A 436 31.99 9.11 -35.80
C ALA A 436 33.17 8.10 -35.66
N PRO A 437 33.27 7.28 -34.58
CA PRO A 437 34.36 6.31 -34.42
C PRO A 437 34.30 5.12 -35.39
N TYR A 438 33.11 4.76 -35.88
CA TYR A 438 32.96 3.69 -36.88
C TYR A 438 33.22 4.18 -38.31
N LEU A 439 33.05 5.48 -38.58
CA LEU A 439 33.34 6.07 -39.88
C LEU A 439 34.81 6.52 -40.07
N GLU A 440 35.58 6.69 -38.99
CA GLU A 440 36.94 7.26 -39.03
C GLU A 440 37.91 6.52 -39.98
N ALA A 441 37.76 5.20 -40.14
CA ALA A 441 38.62 4.39 -41.00
C ALA A 441 38.02 4.10 -42.40
N LEU A 442 36.89 4.72 -42.75
CA LEU A 442 36.20 4.57 -44.05
C LEU A 442 36.06 5.91 -44.82
N MET A 443 36.34 7.03 -44.16
CA MET A 443 36.16 8.40 -44.67
C MET A 443 37.44 9.21 -44.49
N ASN A 444 37.51 10.41 -45.10
CA ASN A 444 38.65 11.30 -44.85
C ASN A 444 38.52 11.98 -43.46
N PRO A 445 39.64 12.35 -42.81
CA PRO A 445 39.62 12.98 -41.49
C PRO A 445 38.70 14.21 -41.43
N GLY A 446 37.72 14.19 -40.52
CA GLY A 446 36.78 15.30 -40.32
C GLY A 446 35.53 15.26 -41.22
N GLU A 447 35.40 14.30 -42.14
CA GLU A 447 34.12 14.02 -42.82
C GLU A 447 33.19 13.25 -41.88
N ASN A 448 33.73 12.28 -41.13
CA ASN A 448 33.00 11.45 -40.17
C ASN A 448 32.26 12.27 -39.09
N THR A 449 32.86 13.37 -38.61
CA THR A 449 32.21 14.29 -37.66
C THR A 449 31.03 15.02 -38.30
N LYS A 450 31.16 15.50 -39.54
CA LYS A 450 30.06 16.18 -40.25
C LYS A 450 28.87 15.24 -40.50
N VAL A 451 29.12 13.96 -40.76
CA VAL A 451 28.06 12.95 -40.84
C VAL A 451 27.35 12.81 -39.51
N SER A 452 28.10 12.66 -38.42
CA SER A 452 27.54 12.37 -37.10
C SER A 452 26.76 13.55 -36.51
N GLU A 453 27.26 14.78 -36.67
CA GLU A 453 26.56 16.04 -36.39
C GLU A 453 25.30 16.18 -37.25
N GLY A 454 25.38 15.85 -38.54
CA GLY A 454 24.24 15.89 -39.45
C GLY A 454 23.12 14.93 -39.09
N VAL A 455 23.44 13.73 -38.57
CA VAL A 455 22.42 12.79 -38.06
C VAL A 455 21.85 13.27 -36.72
N HIS A 456 22.69 13.83 -35.83
CA HIS A 456 22.25 14.41 -34.56
C HIS A 456 21.23 15.54 -34.77
N GLN A 457 21.56 16.55 -35.58
CA GLN A 457 20.66 17.68 -35.83
C GLN A 457 19.31 17.24 -36.42
N PHE A 458 19.33 16.27 -37.35
CA PHE A 458 18.10 15.75 -37.95
C PHE A 458 17.12 15.21 -36.90
N TYR A 459 17.60 14.48 -35.89
CA TYR A 459 16.76 13.94 -34.84
C TYR A 459 16.40 14.96 -33.74
N VAL A 460 17.22 15.98 -33.51
CA VAL A 460 16.85 17.15 -32.67
C VAL A 460 15.68 17.91 -33.31
N ASP A 461 15.75 18.17 -34.61
CA ASP A 461 14.65 18.80 -35.36
C ASP A 461 13.39 17.91 -35.37
N GLU A 462 13.56 16.58 -35.42
CA GLU A 462 12.44 15.64 -35.40
C GLU A 462 11.77 15.51 -34.02
N ASP A 463 12.54 15.57 -32.94
CA ASP A 463 12.04 15.50 -31.56
C ASP A 463 11.25 16.77 -31.20
N HIS A 464 11.80 17.96 -31.47
CA HIS A 464 11.07 19.23 -31.31
C HIS A 464 9.75 19.24 -32.12
N ARG A 465 9.73 18.62 -33.31
CA ARG A 465 8.52 18.47 -34.14
C ARG A 465 7.51 17.47 -33.55
N LYS A 466 7.96 16.44 -32.84
CA LYS A 466 7.12 15.38 -32.23
C LYS A 466 6.55 15.78 -30.86
N PHE A 467 7.34 16.48 -30.04
CA PHE A 467 7.03 16.72 -28.62
C PHE A 467 6.87 18.20 -28.24
N GLY A 468 7.22 19.14 -29.14
CA GLY A 468 7.25 20.57 -28.84
C GLY A 468 8.53 20.99 -28.10
N GLN A 469 8.64 22.28 -27.80
CA GLN A 469 9.69 22.83 -26.94
C GLN A 469 9.23 22.81 -25.47
N PRO A 470 10.09 22.47 -24.50
CA PRO A 470 9.73 22.52 -23.08
C PRO A 470 9.33 23.95 -22.66
N ILE A 471 8.10 24.11 -22.18
CA ILE A 471 7.61 25.38 -21.65
C ILE A 471 8.11 25.51 -20.20
N LYS A 472 8.82 26.60 -19.91
CA LYS A 472 8.99 27.08 -18.53
C LYS A 472 7.87 28.07 -18.22
N GLU A 473 6.95 27.69 -17.35
CA GLU A 473 6.09 28.65 -16.66
C GLU A 473 6.86 29.16 -15.43
N ASP A 474 7.32 30.40 -15.51
CA ASP A 474 8.14 31.04 -14.47
C ASP A 474 7.25 31.99 -13.65
N ASP A 475 6.59 31.44 -12.63
CA ASP A 475 5.71 32.19 -11.73
C ASP A 475 6.47 33.16 -10.80
N GLY A 476 7.81 33.10 -10.77
CA GLY A 476 8.65 33.83 -9.81
C GLY A 476 8.62 33.27 -8.38
N GLU A 477 7.78 32.28 -8.10
CA GLU A 477 7.71 31.53 -6.83
C GLU A 477 8.70 30.34 -6.87
N VAL A 478 9.41 30.07 -5.76
CA VAL A 478 10.44 29.00 -5.73
C VAL A 478 9.79 27.62 -5.65
N GLU A 479 9.87 26.89 -6.74
CA GLU A 479 9.46 25.48 -6.85
C GLU A 479 10.45 24.56 -6.13
N ILE A 480 9.95 23.75 -5.18
CA ILE A 480 10.76 22.76 -4.44
C ILE A 480 10.54 21.35 -5.03
N VAL A 481 9.32 21.03 -5.45
CA VAL A 481 8.95 19.70 -5.97
C VAL A 481 8.03 19.86 -7.17
N ASN A 482 8.28 19.06 -8.21
CA ASN A 482 7.43 18.93 -9.39
C ASN A 482 7.45 17.48 -9.89
N ALA A 483 6.84 16.59 -9.12
CA ALA A 483 6.85 15.15 -9.37
C ALA A 483 5.61 14.74 -10.19
N THR A 484 5.77 13.85 -11.18
CA THR A 484 4.64 13.27 -11.91
C THR A 484 4.68 11.75 -11.79
N PHE A 485 3.68 11.17 -11.12
CA PHE A 485 3.72 9.79 -10.64
C PHE A 485 2.34 9.10 -10.67
N SER A 486 2.33 7.81 -10.36
CA SER A 486 1.14 7.04 -9.96
C SER A 486 1.31 6.55 -8.51
N LEU A 487 0.22 6.22 -7.80
CA LEU A 487 0.26 5.70 -6.43
C LEU A 487 -0.77 4.60 -6.25
N GLY A 488 -0.45 3.54 -5.51
CA GLY A 488 -1.38 2.47 -5.12
C GLY A 488 -1.26 2.11 -3.64
N TYR A 489 -2.18 1.30 -3.12
CA TYR A 489 -1.99 0.53 -1.89
C TYR A 489 -2.83 -0.76 -1.88
N GLY A 490 -2.27 -1.88 -1.41
CA GLY A 490 -2.98 -3.15 -1.26
C GLY A 490 -3.55 -3.71 -2.56
N GLY A 491 -2.84 -3.52 -3.68
CA GLY A 491 -3.32 -3.86 -5.03
C GLY A 491 -4.33 -2.85 -5.63
N MET A 492 -4.81 -1.87 -4.87
CA MET A 492 -5.72 -0.82 -5.35
C MET A 492 -4.94 0.40 -5.85
N LEU A 493 -5.07 0.73 -7.13
CA LEU A 493 -4.54 1.97 -7.71
C LEU A 493 -5.29 3.19 -7.14
N LEU A 494 -4.59 4.09 -6.45
CA LEU A 494 -5.09 5.25 -5.72
C LEU A 494 -5.03 6.53 -6.56
N LEU A 495 -3.86 6.78 -7.17
CA LEU A 495 -3.56 7.88 -8.08
C LEU A 495 -2.94 7.32 -9.37
N SER A 496 -3.19 7.96 -10.51
CA SER A 496 -2.60 7.59 -11.79
C SER A 496 -2.25 8.80 -12.62
N HIS A 497 -0.96 8.93 -12.97
CA HIS A 497 -0.41 9.99 -13.80
C HIS A 497 -0.86 11.37 -13.30
N THR A 498 -0.61 11.62 -12.01
CA THR A 498 -0.87 12.90 -11.36
C THR A 498 0.42 13.68 -11.20
N ASN A 499 0.34 15.01 -11.31
CA ASN A 499 1.41 15.89 -10.91
C ASN A 499 1.22 16.30 -9.43
N LEU A 500 2.33 16.59 -8.74
CA LEU A 500 2.37 17.24 -7.44
C LEU A 500 3.45 18.34 -7.50
N ARG A 501 2.98 19.59 -7.50
CA ARG A 501 3.80 20.79 -7.47
C ARG A 501 3.78 21.40 -6.06
N LEU A 502 4.94 21.55 -5.42
CA LEU A 502 5.09 22.19 -4.11
C LEU A 502 5.99 23.42 -4.21
N LEU A 503 5.46 24.56 -3.79
CA LEU A 503 6.11 25.88 -3.80
C LEU A 503 6.53 26.25 -2.37
N LYS A 504 7.68 26.92 -2.22
CA LYS A 504 8.27 27.20 -0.90
C LYS A 504 7.34 28.01 0.00
N GLY A 505 7.10 27.51 1.22
CA GLY A 505 6.35 28.22 2.27
C GLY A 505 4.82 28.10 2.20
N HIS A 506 4.29 27.42 1.18
CA HIS A 506 2.87 27.13 1.06
C HIS A 506 2.42 26.04 2.03
N ARG A 507 1.13 26.07 2.40
CA ARG A 507 0.50 25.15 3.37
C ARG A 507 -0.67 24.44 2.70
N TYR A 508 -0.38 23.28 2.12
CA TYR A 508 -1.28 22.48 1.32
C TYR A 508 -2.16 21.57 2.18
N GLY A 509 -3.48 21.76 2.13
CA GLY A 509 -4.45 20.84 2.72
C GLY A 509 -4.78 19.69 1.77
N LEU A 510 -4.44 18.45 2.13
CA LEU A 510 -4.64 17.26 1.31
C LEU A 510 -6.02 16.64 1.59
N CYS A 511 -7.02 17.08 0.83
CA CYS A 511 -8.43 16.72 1.00
C CYS A 511 -8.84 15.51 0.15
N GLY A 512 -9.61 14.59 0.73
CA GLY A 512 -10.13 13.44 0.01
C GLY A 512 -10.79 12.41 0.91
N ARG A 513 -11.52 11.46 0.31
CA ARG A 513 -12.17 10.34 1.02
C ARG A 513 -11.16 9.49 1.79
N ASN A 514 -11.61 8.74 2.80
CA ASN A 514 -10.77 7.70 3.38
C ASN A 514 -10.70 6.48 2.46
N GLY A 515 -9.54 5.82 2.45
CA GLY A 515 -9.17 4.86 1.41
C GLY A 515 -8.68 5.49 0.10
N ALA A 516 -8.77 6.82 -0.09
CA ALA A 516 -8.30 7.48 -1.32
C ALA A 516 -6.76 7.56 -1.44
N GLY A 517 -6.01 7.39 -0.34
CA GLY A 517 -4.55 7.29 -0.37
C GLY A 517 -3.75 8.34 0.40
N LYS A 518 -4.41 9.26 1.13
CA LYS A 518 -3.76 10.42 1.80
C LYS A 518 -2.48 10.06 2.59
N SER A 519 -2.60 9.24 3.64
CA SER A 519 -1.47 8.79 4.46
C SER A 519 -0.46 7.94 3.68
N THR A 520 -0.90 7.20 2.66
CA THR A 520 -0.01 6.43 1.78
C THR A 520 0.89 7.37 0.97
N LEU A 521 0.34 8.46 0.42
CA LEU A 521 1.11 9.45 -0.32
C LEU A 521 2.18 10.08 0.56
N MET A 522 1.83 10.50 1.78
CA MET A 522 2.80 11.11 2.70
C MET A 522 3.88 10.12 3.15
N ARG A 523 3.55 8.83 3.35
CA ARG A 523 4.55 7.77 3.57
C ARG A 523 5.46 7.55 2.36
N SER A 524 4.92 7.51 1.14
CA SER A 524 5.74 7.36 -0.08
C SER A 524 6.68 8.54 -0.30
N ILE A 525 6.29 9.76 0.07
CA ILE A 525 7.17 10.94 0.08
C ILE A 525 8.26 10.76 1.14
N ALA A 526 7.88 10.49 2.40
CA ALA A 526 8.82 10.36 3.52
C ALA A 526 9.88 9.27 3.32
N ASP A 527 9.45 8.12 2.80
CA ASP A 527 10.30 6.96 2.49
C ASP A 527 11.18 7.15 1.24
N GLY A 528 11.03 8.25 0.49
CA GLY A 528 11.73 8.47 -0.79
C GLY A 528 11.32 7.53 -1.92
N LYS A 529 10.10 6.99 -1.87
CA LYS A 529 9.56 5.98 -2.81
C LYS A 529 8.69 6.58 -3.93
N LEU A 530 8.66 7.91 -4.04
CA LEU A 530 7.79 8.60 -4.99
C LEU A 530 8.59 9.01 -6.24
N GLU A 531 8.22 8.45 -7.38
CA GLU A 531 8.89 8.70 -8.66
C GLU A 531 8.91 10.21 -9.01
N GLY A 532 10.11 10.73 -9.30
CA GLY A 532 10.32 12.15 -9.60
C GLY A 532 10.29 13.10 -8.40
N PHE A 533 10.20 12.60 -7.16
CA PHE A 533 10.37 13.43 -5.95
C PHE A 533 11.87 13.60 -5.61
N PRO A 534 12.38 14.80 -5.27
CA PRO A 534 13.80 15.02 -4.96
C PRO A 534 14.32 14.17 -3.78
N PRO A 535 15.60 13.76 -3.77
CA PRO A 535 16.19 13.03 -2.66
C PRO A 535 16.27 13.87 -1.38
N GLN A 536 16.36 13.21 -0.23
CA GLN A 536 16.47 13.85 1.10
C GLN A 536 17.73 14.73 1.27
N ASP A 537 18.72 14.59 0.38
CA ASP A 537 19.91 15.45 0.31
C ASP A 537 19.63 16.82 -0.34
N GLU A 538 18.60 16.91 -1.20
CA GLU A 538 18.16 18.15 -1.86
C GLU A 538 16.97 18.79 -1.14
N VAL A 539 15.99 17.99 -0.69
CA VAL A 539 14.76 18.45 -0.05
C VAL A 539 14.46 17.61 1.18
N LYS A 540 14.62 18.17 2.38
CA LYS A 540 14.42 17.43 3.63
C LYS A 540 12.95 17.34 3.98
N THR A 541 12.39 16.14 3.87
CA THR A 541 11.00 15.87 4.28
C THR A 541 10.98 15.25 5.68
N CYS A 542 10.13 15.76 6.56
CA CYS A 542 9.93 15.21 7.90
C CYS A 542 8.47 14.81 8.12
N PHE A 543 8.25 13.54 8.46
CA PHE A 543 6.93 12.95 8.64
C PHE A 543 6.59 12.76 10.12
N VAL A 544 5.51 13.40 10.53
CA VAL A 544 5.11 13.55 11.94
C VAL A 544 4.06 12.50 12.29
N GLU A 545 4.50 11.26 12.51
CA GLU A 545 3.61 10.16 12.94
C GLU A 545 3.47 10.03 14.46
N HIS A 546 2.27 9.61 14.88
CA HIS A 546 1.92 9.24 16.24
C HIS A 546 2.50 7.87 16.67
N ASN A 547 3.82 7.69 16.57
CA ASN A 547 4.46 6.42 16.91
C ASN A 547 4.39 6.16 18.43
N GLN A 548 3.81 5.02 18.85
CA GLN A 548 3.47 4.77 20.27
C GLN A 548 4.39 3.75 20.98
N GLY A 549 5.19 2.97 20.25
CA GLY A 549 5.69 1.67 20.73
C GLY A 549 7.02 1.66 21.50
N GLU A 550 7.95 2.56 21.22
CA GLU A 550 9.38 2.39 21.59
C GLU A 550 9.90 3.56 22.47
N ASP A 551 10.91 3.27 23.30
CA ASP A 551 11.58 4.20 24.24
C ASP A 551 10.72 4.89 25.32
N ALA A 552 9.66 4.23 25.80
CA ALA A 552 8.81 4.75 26.89
C ALA A 552 9.56 5.12 28.19
N ASP A 553 10.71 4.48 28.46
CA ASP A 553 11.49 4.65 29.69
C ASP A 553 12.57 5.75 29.65
N LEU A 554 12.92 6.28 28.47
CA LEU A 554 13.94 7.34 28.34
C LEU A 554 13.38 8.72 28.76
N THR A 555 14.25 9.61 29.24
CA THR A 555 13.89 11.03 29.37
C THR A 555 13.76 11.68 27.99
N ILE A 556 13.00 12.77 27.89
CA ILE A 556 12.75 13.47 26.62
C ILE A 556 14.05 14.00 26.00
N LEU A 557 14.97 14.50 26.82
CA LEU A 557 16.28 14.95 26.37
C LEU A 557 17.15 13.78 25.86
N GLU A 558 17.21 12.66 26.59
CA GLU A 558 17.94 11.47 26.12
C GLU A 558 17.35 10.86 24.85
N PHE A 559 16.04 10.88 24.70
CA PHE A 559 15.35 10.32 23.54
C PHE A 559 15.74 11.04 22.24
N ILE A 560 15.84 12.38 22.25
CA ILE A 560 16.36 13.12 21.09
C ILE A 560 17.87 12.87 20.93
N SER A 561 18.65 12.97 22.02
CA SER A 561 20.12 12.83 21.95
C SER A 561 20.62 11.42 21.58
N ARG A 562 19.75 10.39 21.56
CA ARG A 562 20.06 9.04 21.06
C ARG A 562 19.64 8.79 19.62
N ASP A 563 18.82 9.66 19.01
CA ASP A 563 18.40 9.53 17.61
C ASP A 563 19.63 9.71 16.69
N PRO A 564 19.98 8.72 15.83
CA PRO A 564 21.19 8.80 15.01
C PRO A 564 21.29 10.05 14.13
N ARG A 565 20.16 10.70 13.81
CA ARG A 565 20.09 11.92 12.99
C ARG A 565 20.55 13.18 13.72
N PHE A 566 20.70 13.15 15.05
CA PHE A 566 21.04 14.33 15.86
C PHE A 566 22.35 14.19 16.64
N GLN A 567 23.19 13.19 16.31
CA GLN A 567 24.46 12.96 17.02
C GLN A 567 25.47 14.11 16.85
N ASP A 568 25.36 14.89 15.78
CA ASP A 568 26.20 16.08 15.51
C ASP A 568 25.59 17.40 16.04
N GLU A 569 24.33 17.41 16.50
CA GLU A 569 23.68 18.60 17.06
C GLU A 569 23.98 18.74 18.56
N SER A 570 24.24 19.97 19.03
CA SER A 570 24.66 20.16 20.43
C SER A 570 23.50 19.94 21.41
N GLN A 571 23.80 19.37 22.58
CA GLN A 571 22.80 19.19 23.65
C GLN A 571 22.18 20.52 24.08
N GLU A 572 22.93 21.63 23.98
CA GLU A 572 22.43 23.00 24.18
C GLU A 572 21.39 23.40 23.12
N ARG A 573 21.63 23.09 21.84
CA ARG A 573 20.67 23.36 20.76
C ARG A 573 19.40 22.51 20.93
N ILE A 574 19.55 21.21 21.23
CA ILE A 574 18.43 20.32 21.55
C ILE A 574 17.60 20.87 22.72
N THR A 575 18.27 21.30 23.80
CA THR A 575 17.63 21.92 24.98
C THR A 575 16.85 23.19 24.60
N SER A 576 17.41 24.03 23.71
CA SER A 576 16.75 25.27 23.26
C SER A 576 15.49 25.02 22.42
N VAL A 577 15.52 24.05 21.51
CA VAL A 577 14.38 23.71 20.63
C VAL A 577 13.26 23.02 21.43
N LEU A 578 13.63 22.22 22.43
CA LEU A 578 12.66 21.66 23.38
C LEU A 578 11.97 22.76 24.20
N ASP A 579 12.71 23.76 24.70
CA ASP A 579 12.15 24.89 25.45
C ASP A 579 11.24 25.77 24.57
N GLU A 580 11.62 25.99 23.30
CA GLU A 580 10.88 26.74 22.27
C GLU A 580 9.48 26.16 21.98
N VAL A 581 9.31 24.83 21.98
CA VAL A 581 7.98 24.18 21.88
C VAL A 581 7.27 24.00 23.24
N GLY A 582 7.90 24.41 24.34
CA GLY A 582 7.32 24.45 25.69
C GLY A 582 7.70 23.31 26.64
N PHE A 583 8.76 22.53 26.36
CA PHE A 583 9.36 21.62 27.34
C PHE A 583 10.40 22.37 28.17
N THR A 584 10.02 22.81 29.37
CA THR A 584 10.92 23.56 30.26
C THR A 584 12.22 22.81 30.57
N ALA A 585 13.35 23.50 30.44
CA ALA A 585 14.67 22.98 30.80
C ALA A 585 14.88 22.88 32.34
N GLY A 586 15.93 22.14 32.76
CA GLY A 586 16.35 22.00 34.16
C GLY A 586 15.94 20.69 34.84
N PRO A 587 16.38 20.44 36.10
CA PRO A 587 16.15 19.16 36.79
C PRO A 587 14.66 18.85 37.02
N ASP A 588 13.91 19.83 37.51
CA ASP A 588 12.44 19.77 37.66
C ASP A 588 11.69 20.24 36.38
N GLY A 589 12.44 20.47 35.29
CA GLY A 589 11.90 20.88 34.00
C GLY A 589 11.28 19.70 33.25
N ARG A 590 10.28 19.95 32.38
CA ARG A 590 9.59 18.86 31.67
C ARG A 590 10.54 18.04 30.78
N GLN A 591 11.70 18.56 30.37
CA GLN A 591 12.71 17.80 29.61
C GLN A 591 13.27 16.56 30.36
N SER A 592 13.25 16.55 31.70
CA SER A 592 13.71 15.41 32.51
C SER A 592 12.65 14.30 32.68
N HIS A 593 11.41 14.54 32.22
CA HIS A 593 10.33 13.54 32.31
C HIS A 593 10.52 12.41 31.29
N LYS A 594 9.99 11.23 31.61
CA LYS A 594 9.97 10.08 30.70
C LYS A 594 9.03 10.28 29.52
N VAL A 595 9.45 9.90 28.31
CA VAL A 595 8.64 9.98 27.07
C VAL A 595 7.32 9.21 27.19
N GLY A 596 7.33 8.06 27.88
CA GLY A 596 6.12 7.28 28.17
C GLY A 596 5.06 8.01 29.02
N SER A 597 5.43 9.07 29.73
CA SER A 597 4.51 9.88 30.55
C SER A 597 3.81 11.02 29.78
N LEU A 598 4.18 11.26 28.52
CA LEU A 598 3.61 12.33 27.71
C LEU A 598 2.21 11.99 27.18
N SER A 599 1.27 12.92 27.33
CA SER A 599 -0.01 12.88 26.62
C SER A 599 0.18 13.18 25.12
N GLY A 600 -0.83 12.85 24.30
CA GLY A 600 -0.77 12.98 22.84
C GLY A 600 -0.26 14.35 22.36
N GLY A 601 -0.80 15.45 22.88
CA GLY A 601 -0.33 16.80 22.51
C GLY A 601 1.11 17.14 22.92
N TRP A 602 1.66 16.51 23.95
CA TRP A 602 3.09 16.62 24.23
C TRP A 602 3.92 15.71 23.32
N LYS A 603 3.43 14.54 22.92
CA LYS A 603 4.10 13.71 21.88
C LYS A 603 4.13 14.42 20.52
N MET A 604 3.06 15.13 20.15
CA MET A 604 3.02 15.99 18.94
C MET A 604 4.07 17.11 19.01
N LYS A 605 4.16 17.83 20.15
CA LYS A 605 5.21 18.84 20.37
C LYS A 605 6.63 18.26 20.30
N LEU A 606 6.84 17.06 20.83
CA LEU A 606 8.12 16.36 20.74
C LEU A 606 8.49 15.98 19.28
N ALA A 607 7.51 15.56 18.48
CA ALA A 607 7.74 15.26 17.07
C ALA A 607 8.02 16.53 16.24
N LEU A 608 7.35 17.65 16.54
CA LEU A 608 7.63 18.95 15.93
C LEU A 608 9.03 19.48 16.29
N ALA A 609 9.49 19.32 17.54
CA ALA A 609 10.86 19.65 17.95
C ALA A 609 11.92 18.84 17.17
N ARG A 610 11.65 17.56 16.88
CA ARG A 610 12.53 16.74 16.02
C ARG A 610 12.54 17.25 14.57
N ALA A 611 11.41 17.69 14.05
CA ALA A 611 11.33 18.28 12.70
C ALA A 611 12.09 19.62 12.59
N MET A 612 12.03 20.46 13.64
CA MET A 612 12.85 21.68 13.77
C MET A 612 14.35 21.35 13.76
N LEU A 613 14.79 20.34 14.52
CA LEU A 613 16.19 19.90 14.56
C LEU A 613 16.67 19.33 13.22
N MET A 614 15.82 18.61 12.48
CA MET A 614 16.13 18.16 11.12
C MET A 614 16.30 19.30 10.11
N ARG A 615 15.79 20.51 10.42
CA ARG A 615 15.72 21.66 9.50
C ARG A 615 14.99 21.28 8.20
N ALA A 616 13.80 20.71 8.34
CA ALA A 616 13.02 20.20 7.22
C ALA A 616 12.42 21.31 6.35
N ASP A 617 12.57 21.18 5.03
CA ASP A 617 11.98 22.09 4.02
C ASP A 617 10.49 21.78 3.79
N VAL A 618 10.10 20.52 4.01
CA VAL A 618 8.72 20.02 3.87
C VAL A 618 8.29 19.25 5.12
N LEU A 619 7.26 19.76 5.82
CA LEU A 619 6.57 19.08 6.91
C LEU A 619 5.40 18.26 6.36
N LEU A 620 5.32 16.99 6.73
CA LEU A 620 4.23 16.08 6.40
C LEU A 620 3.46 15.76 7.69
N LEU A 621 2.21 16.23 7.79
CA LEU A 621 1.40 16.18 9.01
C LEU A 621 0.12 15.34 8.80
N ASP A 622 0.07 14.12 9.37
CA ASP A 622 -1.12 13.24 9.25
C ASP A 622 -2.00 13.32 10.51
N GLU A 623 -3.20 13.89 10.35
CA GLU A 623 -4.15 14.20 11.42
C GLU A 623 -3.52 14.86 12.65
N PRO A 624 -2.82 16.01 12.51
CA PRO A 624 -2.01 16.58 13.59
C PRO A 624 -2.85 17.17 14.75
N THR A 625 -4.16 17.31 14.56
CA THR A 625 -5.14 17.69 15.59
C THR A 625 -5.55 16.52 16.50
N ASN A 626 -5.21 15.27 16.14
CA ASN A 626 -5.55 14.10 16.96
C ASN A 626 -4.94 14.15 18.36
N HIS A 627 -5.74 13.73 19.35
CA HIS A 627 -5.36 13.71 20.77
C HIS A 627 -4.91 15.06 21.37
N LEU A 628 -5.06 16.17 20.63
CA LEU A 628 -4.91 17.52 21.16
C LEU A 628 -6.18 17.93 21.92
N ASP A 629 -6.03 18.93 22.78
CA ASP A 629 -7.15 19.75 23.26
C ASP A 629 -7.19 21.08 22.47
N VAL A 630 -8.31 21.81 22.58
CA VAL A 630 -8.55 23.06 21.82
C VAL A 630 -7.42 24.09 22.01
N ALA A 631 -6.77 24.11 23.18
CA ALA A 631 -5.64 25.01 23.45
C ALA A 631 -4.37 24.60 22.68
N ASN A 632 -4.05 23.31 22.61
CA ASN A 632 -2.90 22.82 21.83
C ASN A 632 -3.18 22.82 20.32
N VAL A 633 -4.42 22.63 19.87
CA VAL A 633 -4.81 22.86 18.46
C VAL A 633 -4.54 24.31 18.07
N LYS A 634 -4.99 25.28 18.88
CA LYS A 634 -4.76 26.70 18.61
C LYS A 634 -3.27 27.07 18.58
N TRP A 635 -2.47 26.55 19.53
CA TRP A 635 -1.01 26.72 19.52
C TRP A 635 -0.39 26.19 18.21
N LEU A 636 -0.86 25.05 17.69
CA LEU A 636 -0.38 24.49 16.43
C LEU A 636 -0.78 25.36 15.22
N GLN A 637 -2.00 25.92 15.19
CA GLN A 637 -2.41 26.88 14.16
C GLN A 637 -1.51 28.13 14.17
N GLU A 638 -1.18 28.66 15.35
CA GLU A 638 -0.29 29.81 15.51
C GLU A 638 1.15 29.49 15.09
N TYR A 639 1.66 28.29 15.42
CA TYR A 639 2.98 27.81 14.99
C TYR A 639 3.10 27.67 13.47
N LEU A 640 2.15 27.02 12.81
CA LEU A 640 2.19 26.81 11.36
C LEU A 640 1.97 28.10 10.56
N LYS A 641 1.31 29.11 11.14
CA LYS A 641 1.16 30.44 10.54
C LYS A 641 2.40 31.33 10.68
N SER A 642 3.23 31.13 11.71
CA SER A 642 4.45 31.94 11.90
C SER A 642 5.66 31.44 11.10
N HIS A 643 5.71 30.15 10.76
CA HIS A 643 6.85 29.53 10.07
C HIS A 643 6.69 29.49 8.54
N THR A 644 6.58 30.67 7.91
CA THR A 644 6.34 30.80 6.46
C THR A 644 7.50 30.38 5.56
N GLU A 645 8.69 30.10 6.11
CA GLU A 645 9.81 29.53 5.34
C GLU A 645 9.63 28.04 5.01
N ILE A 646 8.80 27.33 5.79
CA ILE A 646 8.66 25.86 5.74
C ILE A 646 7.38 25.50 4.99
N THR A 647 7.52 24.61 4.00
CA THR A 647 6.38 24.11 3.23
C THR A 647 5.68 23.03 4.03
N SER A 648 4.34 22.98 4.04
CA SER A 648 3.58 21.97 4.80
C SER A 648 2.56 21.26 3.92
N LEU A 649 2.51 19.92 4.01
CA LEU A 649 1.42 19.09 3.49
C LEU A 649 0.65 18.50 4.67
N ILE A 650 -0.64 18.82 4.75
CA ILE A 650 -1.47 18.63 5.94
C ILE A 650 -2.68 17.76 5.58
N VAL A 651 -2.82 16.61 6.23
CA VAL A 651 -4.06 15.84 6.24
C VAL A 651 -4.79 16.13 7.55
N SER A 652 -6.04 16.59 7.49
CA SER A 652 -6.89 16.65 8.68
C SER A 652 -8.38 16.48 8.36
N HIS A 653 -9.13 15.87 9.29
CA HIS A 653 -10.61 15.88 9.31
C HIS A 653 -11.20 17.11 10.02
N ASP A 654 -10.39 17.99 10.64
CA ASP A 654 -10.84 19.24 11.25
C ASP A 654 -10.87 20.38 10.22
N SER A 655 -12.09 20.69 9.76
CA SER A 655 -12.37 21.74 8.79
C SER A 655 -11.99 23.14 9.29
N GLY A 656 -12.13 23.40 10.60
CA GLY A 656 -11.74 24.68 11.21
C GLY A 656 -10.23 24.82 11.34
N PHE A 657 -9.50 23.70 11.42
CA PHE A 657 -8.04 23.71 11.32
C PHE A 657 -7.58 23.98 9.88
N LEU A 658 -8.18 23.33 8.88
CA LEU A 658 -7.85 23.54 7.47
C LEU A 658 -8.16 24.97 7.00
N ASP A 659 -9.30 25.55 7.41
CA ASP A 659 -9.67 26.93 7.07
C ASP A 659 -8.70 27.99 7.61
N GLU A 660 -8.16 27.78 8.81
CA GLU A 660 -7.30 28.74 9.51
C GLU A 660 -5.81 28.63 9.12
N VAL A 661 -5.38 27.50 8.53
CA VAL A 661 -3.96 27.20 8.28
C VAL A 661 -3.61 27.11 6.80
N CYS A 662 -4.44 26.49 5.96
CA CYS A 662 -4.09 26.15 4.58
C CYS A 662 -4.15 27.35 3.62
N THR A 663 -3.18 27.45 2.72
CA THR A 663 -3.14 28.43 1.62
C THR A 663 -3.72 27.86 0.32
N ASP A 664 -3.66 26.55 0.16
CA ASP A 664 -3.99 25.81 -1.04
C ASP A 664 -4.58 24.44 -0.65
N ILE A 665 -5.47 23.88 -1.47
CA ILE A 665 -6.10 22.58 -1.27
C ILE A 665 -5.76 21.64 -2.42
N TYR A 666 -5.11 20.51 -2.11
CA TYR A 666 -4.98 19.39 -3.04
C TYR A 666 -6.14 18.41 -2.81
N HIS A 667 -7.04 18.29 -3.78
CA HIS A 667 -8.21 17.41 -3.68
C HIS A 667 -8.06 16.14 -4.56
N TYR A 668 -8.43 14.98 -4.02
CA TYR A 668 -8.42 13.70 -4.74
C TYR A 668 -9.62 13.57 -5.67
N GLU A 669 -9.38 13.61 -6.99
CA GLU A 669 -10.41 13.58 -8.04
C GLU A 669 -10.11 12.52 -9.09
N GLN A 670 -11.00 11.54 -9.28
CA GLN A 670 -10.90 10.52 -10.34
C GLN A 670 -9.51 9.82 -10.44
N LYS A 671 -8.85 9.61 -9.29
CA LYS A 671 -7.46 9.12 -9.17
C LYS A 671 -6.39 10.10 -9.66
N LYS A 672 -6.60 11.39 -9.52
CA LYS A 672 -5.60 12.46 -9.66
C LYS A 672 -5.69 13.43 -8.47
N LEU A 673 -4.65 14.22 -8.29
CA LEU A 673 -4.63 15.37 -7.41
C LEU A 673 -4.96 16.62 -8.23
N ALA A 674 -5.98 17.37 -7.82
CA ALA A 674 -6.29 18.69 -8.37
C ALA A 674 -5.91 19.75 -7.33
N CYS A 675 -5.10 20.74 -7.73
CA CYS A 675 -4.71 21.85 -6.86
C CYS A 675 -5.70 23.02 -7.00
N TYR A 676 -6.11 23.58 -5.87
CA TYR A 676 -6.97 24.76 -5.79
C TYR A 676 -6.31 25.79 -4.88
N LYS A 677 -6.01 27.00 -5.37
CA LYS A 677 -5.52 28.10 -4.52
C LYS A 677 -6.66 28.60 -3.61
N GLY A 678 -6.37 28.91 -2.34
CA GLY A 678 -7.33 29.25 -1.30
C GLY A 678 -7.50 28.17 -0.23
N ASN A 679 -8.19 28.49 0.87
CA ASN A 679 -8.44 27.56 1.97
C ASN A 679 -9.64 26.62 1.67
N LEU A 680 -10.06 25.81 2.66
CA LEU A 680 -11.16 24.86 2.48
C LEU A 680 -12.48 25.56 2.13
N ALA A 681 -12.79 26.71 2.75
CA ALA A 681 -13.98 27.50 2.44
C ALA A 681 -13.94 28.09 1.02
N ASP A 682 -12.77 28.48 0.51
CA ASP A 682 -12.60 28.89 -0.89
C ASP A 682 -12.76 27.73 -1.87
N PHE A 683 -12.14 26.58 -1.58
CA PHE A 683 -12.33 25.34 -2.34
C PHE A 683 -13.83 24.96 -2.43
N VAL A 684 -14.60 25.07 -1.34
CA VAL A 684 -16.04 24.74 -1.34
C VAL A 684 -16.90 25.76 -2.12
N LYS A 685 -16.43 27.00 -2.33
CA LYS A 685 -17.07 27.94 -3.27
C LYS A 685 -16.88 27.50 -4.72
N VAL A 686 -15.69 27.02 -5.07
CA VAL A 686 -15.35 26.52 -6.42
C VAL A 686 -16.01 25.16 -6.68
N LYS A 687 -16.04 24.28 -5.68
CA LYS A 687 -16.57 22.91 -5.77
C LYS A 687 -17.62 22.63 -4.68
N PRO A 688 -18.91 22.86 -4.96
CA PRO A 688 -20.00 22.67 -4.00
C PRO A 688 -20.15 21.24 -3.45
N GLU A 689 -19.61 20.23 -4.13
CA GLU A 689 -19.54 18.85 -3.61
C GLU A 689 -18.74 18.74 -2.31
N GLY A 690 -17.77 19.63 -2.10
CA GLY A 690 -16.97 19.71 -0.88
C GLY A 690 -17.73 20.17 0.36
N LYS A 691 -19.02 20.53 0.26
CA LYS A 691 -19.85 20.86 1.43
C LYS A 691 -19.96 19.72 2.45
N SER A 692 -19.73 18.46 2.06
CA SER A 692 -19.62 17.33 2.99
C SER A 692 -18.47 17.49 3.99
N TYR A 693 -17.42 18.25 3.65
CA TYR A 693 -16.37 18.62 4.61
C TYR A 693 -16.87 19.56 5.72
N TYR A 694 -18.09 20.09 5.65
CA TYR A 694 -18.73 20.86 6.72
C TYR A 694 -19.98 20.21 7.33
N THR A 695 -20.66 19.26 6.67
CA THR A 695 -21.95 18.72 7.15
C THR A 695 -21.90 17.22 7.49
N LEU A 696 -22.41 16.86 8.68
CA LEU A 696 -22.51 15.45 9.14
C LEU A 696 -23.63 14.64 8.45
N SER A 697 -24.49 15.29 7.67
CA SER A 697 -25.71 14.71 7.09
C SER A 697 -25.53 14.10 5.69
N ALA A 698 -24.40 14.34 5.02
CA ALA A 698 -24.18 14.01 3.60
C ALA A 698 -23.38 12.70 3.34
N SER A 699 -23.22 11.83 4.36
CA SER A 699 -22.37 10.64 4.28
C SER A 699 -22.92 9.59 3.30
N GLN A 700 -22.10 9.14 2.33
CA GLN A 700 -22.43 7.97 1.50
C GLN A 700 -22.34 6.63 2.26
N VAL A 701 -21.74 6.63 3.45
CA VAL A 701 -21.56 5.44 4.30
C VAL A 701 -22.61 5.42 5.42
N SER A 702 -23.54 4.46 5.40
CA SER A 702 -24.53 4.28 6.47
C SER A 702 -24.12 3.17 7.43
N PHE A 703 -23.97 3.46 8.73
CA PHE A 703 -23.84 2.43 9.76
C PHE A 703 -25.22 2.00 10.28
N LYS A 704 -25.40 0.71 10.59
CA LYS A 704 -26.62 0.14 11.16
C LYS A 704 -26.29 -0.65 12.42
N PHE A 705 -26.57 -0.07 13.58
CA PHE A 705 -26.36 -0.75 14.86
C PHE A 705 -27.48 -1.76 15.14
N PRO A 706 -27.16 -3.01 15.55
CA PRO A 706 -28.16 -3.97 15.96
C PRO A 706 -28.93 -3.46 17.19
N PRO A 707 -30.22 -3.82 17.34
CA PRO A 707 -30.98 -3.46 18.52
C PRO A 707 -30.42 -4.15 19.78
N PRO A 708 -30.48 -3.49 20.95
CA PRO A 708 -30.11 -4.11 22.21
C PRO A 708 -31.06 -5.26 22.56
N GLY A 709 -30.58 -6.17 23.40
CA GLY A 709 -31.43 -7.21 24.00
C GLY A 709 -32.51 -6.65 24.94
N ILE A 710 -33.45 -7.50 25.33
CA ILE A 710 -34.49 -7.15 26.31
C ILE A 710 -33.95 -7.44 27.72
N LEU A 711 -33.60 -6.39 28.48
CA LEU A 711 -33.20 -6.54 29.88
C LEU A 711 -34.37 -7.03 30.74
N THR A 712 -34.34 -8.32 31.09
CA THR A 712 -35.33 -8.91 31.99
C THR A 712 -35.36 -8.17 33.33
N SER A 713 -36.57 -7.83 33.81
CA SER A 713 -36.87 -6.95 34.96
C SER A 713 -36.87 -5.43 34.72
N VAL A 714 -36.40 -4.93 33.56
CA VAL A 714 -36.47 -3.50 33.21
C VAL A 714 -37.73 -3.23 32.38
N LYS A 715 -38.68 -2.47 32.93
CA LYS A 715 -39.95 -2.09 32.26
C LYS A 715 -39.95 -0.69 31.63
N SER A 716 -38.95 0.14 31.92
CA SER A 716 -38.80 1.50 31.37
C SER A 716 -37.34 1.76 31.05
N ASN A 717 -37.08 2.35 29.88
CA ASN A 717 -35.73 2.64 29.41
C ASN A 717 -34.99 3.67 30.30
N THR A 718 -35.75 4.52 30.99
CA THR A 718 -35.24 5.54 31.93
C THR A 718 -34.79 4.98 33.28
N ARG A 719 -35.01 3.69 33.56
CA ARG A 719 -34.52 3.06 34.80
C ARG A 719 -32.99 2.95 34.74
N SER A 720 -32.31 3.31 35.82
CA SER A 720 -30.87 3.08 35.98
C SER A 720 -30.56 1.58 35.89
N ILE A 721 -29.63 1.23 34.97
CA ILE A 721 -29.15 -0.13 34.69
C ILE A 721 -27.69 -0.32 35.10
N LEU A 722 -26.96 0.79 35.25
CA LEU A 722 -25.63 0.89 35.84
C LEU A 722 -25.63 2.11 36.77
N ARG A 723 -24.96 2.00 37.92
CA ARG A 723 -24.80 3.06 38.91
C ARG A 723 -23.42 3.00 39.55
N MET A 724 -22.84 4.16 39.84
CA MET A 724 -21.61 4.31 40.59
C MET A 724 -21.88 5.29 41.75
N THR A 725 -21.46 4.93 42.96
CA THR A 725 -21.80 5.65 44.20
C THR A 725 -20.55 5.85 45.03
N ASN A 726 -20.17 7.12 45.25
CA ASN A 726 -19.07 7.58 46.10
C ASN A 726 -17.73 6.88 45.81
N CYS A 727 -17.40 6.67 44.52
CA CYS A 727 -16.22 5.92 44.13
C CYS A 727 -14.94 6.77 44.09
N THR A 728 -13.91 6.29 44.79
CA THR A 728 -12.55 6.83 44.78
C THR A 728 -11.60 5.80 44.17
N TYR A 729 -10.67 6.24 43.32
CA TYR A 729 -9.64 5.36 42.75
C TYR A 729 -8.27 6.04 42.66
N THR A 730 -7.24 5.30 43.08
CA THR A 730 -5.82 5.68 43.01
C THR A 730 -5.03 4.59 42.30
N TYR A 731 -4.28 4.95 41.25
CA TYR A 731 -3.34 4.04 40.59
C TYR A 731 -2.15 3.68 41.51
N PRO A 732 -1.63 2.43 41.48
CA PRO A 732 -0.44 2.04 42.23
C PRO A 732 0.75 2.97 41.95
N GLY A 733 1.44 3.41 43.01
CA GLY A 733 2.57 4.35 42.92
C GLY A 733 2.18 5.83 42.79
N SER A 734 0.91 6.17 42.58
CA SER A 734 0.46 7.57 42.58
C SER A 734 0.28 8.11 44.01
N SER A 735 0.75 9.35 44.25
CA SER A 735 0.55 10.08 45.50
C SER A 735 -0.80 10.81 45.59
N LYS A 736 -1.58 10.84 44.51
CA LYS A 736 -2.91 11.49 44.45
C LYS A 736 -3.96 10.55 43.83
N PRO A 737 -5.22 10.57 44.32
CA PRO A 737 -6.31 9.85 43.69
C PRO A 737 -6.59 10.40 42.29
N SER A 738 -6.86 9.50 41.35
CA SER A 738 -7.21 9.83 39.96
C SER A 738 -8.71 10.07 39.79
N LEU A 739 -9.53 9.55 40.71
CA LEU A 739 -10.93 9.91 40.93
C LEU A 739 -11.23 9.95 42.43
N TYR A 740 -12.09 10.86 42.86
CA TYR A 740 -12.47 11.05 44.26
C TYR A 740 -13.97 11.34 44.39
N ASP A 741 -14.65 10.56 45.24
CA ASP A 741 -16.09 10.67 45.55
C ASP A 741 -17.02 10.74 44.32
N ALA A 742 -16.65 10.06 43.24
CA ALA A 742 -17.38 10.12 41.98
C ALA A 742 -18.72 9.36 42.07
N SER A 743 -19.81 9.99 41.63
CA SER A 743 -21.17 9.41 41.65
C SER A 743 -21.93 9.71 40.34
N CYS A 744 -22.48 8.67 39.71
CA CYS A 744 -23.25 8.80 38.47
C CYS A 744 -24.16 7.58 38.21
N SER A 745 -25.07 7.66 37.23
CA SER A 745 -25.92 6.53 36.82
C SER A 745 -26.33 6.61 35.36
N LEU A 746 -26.47 5.45 34.71
CA LEU A 746 -26.84 5.33 33.29
C LEU A 746 -28.09 4.48 33.11
N SER A 747 -28.82 4.76 32.04
CA SER A 747 -30.09 4.13 31.62
C SER A 747 -30.04 3.68 30.16
N LEU A 748 -31.05 2.96 29.67
CA LEU A 748 -31.13 2.60 28.24
C LEU A 748 -31.44 3.82 27.34
N SER A 749 -31.96 4.91 27.92
CA SER A 749 -32.20 6.18 27.23
C SER A 749 -31.05 7.18 27.33
N SER A 750 -30.01 6.90 28.12
CA SER A 750 -28.93 7.86 28.36
C SER A 750 -28.11 8.16 27.10
N ARG A 751 -27.68 9.43 26.99
CA ARG A 751 -26.87 9.99 25.90
C ARG A 751 -25.90 11.01 26.50
N VAL A 752 -24.81 10.47 27.06
CA VAL A 752 -23.87 11.21 27.91
C VAL A 752 -22.56 11.49 27.18
N ALA A 753 -22.11 12.74 27.19
CA ALA A 753 -20.73 13.10 26.87
C ALA A 753 -19.93 13.38 28.15
N ILE A 754 -18.73 12.80 28.25
CA ILE A 754 -17.75 13.07 29.30
C ILE A 754 -16.73 14.08 28.75
N ILE A 755 -16.68 15.27 29.33
CA ILE A 755 -15.88 16.41 28.87
C ILE A 755 -14.90 16.80 29.98
N GLY A 756 -13.65 17.11 29.63
CA GLY A 756 -12.62 17.50 30.60
C GLY A 756 -11.22 17.49 30.00
N ALA A 757 -10.29 18.13 30.70
CA ALA A 757 -8.89 18.21 30.26
C ALA A 757 -8.23 16.82 30.18
N ASN A 758 -7.20 16.70 29.35
CA ASN A 758 -6.41 15.47 29.26
C ASN A 758 -5.73 15.19 30.61
N GLY A 759 -5.89 13.97 31.13
CA GLY A 759 -5.42 13.57 32.46
C GLY A 759 -6.41 13.81 33.61
N ALA A 760 -7.53 14.51 33.43
CA ALA A 760 -8.46 14.86 34.51
C ALA A 760 -9.23 13.68 35.16
N GLY A 761 -9.08 12.45 34.64
CA GLY A 761 -9.77 11.24 35.13
C GLY A 761 -10.81 10.64 34.16
N LYS A 762 -11.01 11.21 32.95
CA LYS A 762 -12.02 10.78 31.96
C LYS A 762 -12.03 9.26 31.73
N SER A 763 -10.92 8.68 31.28
CA SER A 763 -10.86 7.25 30.97
C SER A 763 -10.83 6.37 32.23
N THR A 764 -10.34 6.87 33.37
CA THR A 764 -10.44 6.20 34.68
C THR A 764 -11.90 5.97 35.08
N LEU A 765 -12.76 6.96 34.85
CA LEU A 765 -14.21 6.88 35.12
C LEU A 765 -14.86 5.77 34.30
N ILE A 766 -14.50 5.67 33.02
CA ILE A 766 -14.96 4.57 32.15
C ILE A 766 -14.39 3.22 32.60
N LYS A 767 -13.11 3.12 32.96
CA LYS A 767 -12.49 1.87 33.43
C LYS A 767 -13.13 1.34 34.72
N ILE A 768 -13.61 2.21 35.63
CA ILE A 768 -14.42 1.81 36.79
C ILE A 768 -15.82 1.34 36.34
N LEU A 769 -16.53 2.15 35.53
CA LEU A 769 -17.90 1.83 35.06
C LEU A 769 -18.00 0.55 34.23
N THR A 770 -16.96 0.24 33.44
CA THR A 770 -16.85 -0.97 32.59
C THR A 770 -16.22 -2.16 33.32
N GLY A 771 -15.84 -2.00 34.59
CA GLY A 771 -15.26 -3.04 35.43
C GLY A 771 -13.89 -3.53 34.98
N GLU A 772 -13.01 -2.64 34.53
CA GLU A 772 -11.60 -2.93 34.25
C GLU A 772 -10.69 -2.70 35.46
N VAL A 773 -11.02 -1.71 36.30
CA VAL A 773 -10.43 -1.53 37.64
C VAL A 773 -11.51 -1.54 38.72
N VAL A 774 -11.15 -2.00 39.92
CA VAL A 774 -11.98 -1.94 41.12
C VAL A 774 -11.64 -0.63 41.86
N PRO A 775 -12.63 0.19 42.27
CA PRO A 775 -12.38 1.37 43.10
C PRO A 775 -11.95 0.94 44.52
N GLN A 776 -11.13 1.74 45.21
CA GLN A 776 -10.77 1.46 46.61
C GLN A 776 -11.94 1.73 47.56
N ASP A 777 -12.70 2.82 47.33
CA ASP A 777 -13.89 3.18 48.09
C ASP A 777 -15.15 3.23 47.20
N GLY A 778 -16.33 3.17 47.81
CA GLY A 778 -17.62 3.26 47.12
C GLY A 778 -18.07 1.94 46.48
N LYS A 779 -19.04 2.00 45.56
CA LYS A 779 -19.54 0.82 44.84
C LYS A 779 -20.05 1.09 43.42
N VAL A 780 -19.89 0.09 42.56
CA VAL A 780 -20.47 0.01 41.20
C VAL A 780 -21.55 -1.07 41.16
N GLU A 781 -22.77 -0.71 40.79
CA GLU A 781 -23.92 -1.60 40.72
C GLU A 781 -24.33 -1.83 39.25
N LYS A 782 -23.98 -3.01 38.71
CA LYS A 782 -24.30 -3.48 37.35
C LYS A 782 -25.57 -4.35 37.36
N HIS A 783 -26.53 -4.12 36.46
CA HIS A 783 -27.61 -5.08 36.22
C HIS A 783 -27.05 -6.39 35.62
N PRO A 784 -27.42 -7.59 36.11
CA PRO A 784 -26.79 -8.86 35.71
C PRO A 784 -26.68 -9.10 34.20
N ASN A 785 -27.76 -8.93 33.44
CA ASN A 785 -27.75 -9.16 31.98
C ASN A 785 -27.24 -7.93 31.17
N LEU A 786 -26.62 -6.93 31.81
CA LEU A 786 -26.10 -5.75 31.14
C LEU A 786 -24.83 -6.08 30.34
N ARG A 787 -24.98 -6.29 29.04
CA ARG A 787 -23.87 -6.22 28.08
C ARG A 787 -23.47 -4.78 27.78
N ILE A 788 -22.17 -4.51 27.87
CA ILE A 788 -21.55 -3.21 27.57
C ILE A 788 -20.58 -3.43 26.41
N GLY A 789 -20.82 -2.79 25.26
CA GLY A 789 -19.84 -2.71 24.19
C GLY A 789 -18.90 -1.55 24.48
N TYR A 790 -17.59 -1.80 24.58
CA TYR A 790 -16.59 -0.78 24.90
C TYR A 790 -15.55 -0.67 23.79
N ILE A 791 -15.34 0.55 23.31
CA ILE A 791 -14.26 0.93 22.41
C ILE A 791 -13.34 1.88 23.18
N LYS A 792 -12.12 1.41 23.45
CA LYS A 792 -11.05 2.15 24.14
C LYS A 792 -10.41 3.18 23.21
N GLN A 793 -9.80 4.23 23.77
CA GLN A 793 -8.93 5.13 23.00
C GLN A 793 -7.76 4.36 22.34
N HIS A 794 -7.23 3.35 23.03
CA HIS A 794 -6.25 2.39 22.51
C HIS A 794 -6.92 1.06 22.11
N ALA A 795 -8.05 1.13 21.40
CA ALA A 795 -8.78 -0.05 20.91
C ALA A 795 -7.94 -0.97 20.00
N LEU A 796 -6.88 -0.44 19.40
CA LEU A 796 -6.03 -1.14 18.45
C LEU A 796 -5.20 -2.26 19.09
N GLU A 797 -4.76 -2.14 20.35
CA GLU A 797 -3.91 -3.12 21.05
C GLU A 797 -4.47 -4.57 20.96
N HIS A 798 -5.79 -4.71 21.12
CA HIS A 798 -6.48 -6.01 21.09
C HIS A 798 -6.63 -6.62 19.68
N VAL A 799 -6.38 -5.83 18.64
CA VAL A 799 -6.40 -6.20 17.22
C VAL A 799 -4.97 -6.36 16.69
N GLU A 800 -4.02 -5.60 17.22
CA GLU A 800 -2.57 -5.68 16.94
C GLU A 800 -1.94 -6.98 17.43
N MET A 801 -2.51 -7.63 18.46
CA MET A 801 -2.16 -9.01 18.83
C MET A 801 -2.53 -10.06 17.77
N HIS A 802 -3.32 -9.70 16.74
CA HIS A 802 -3.90 -10.62 15.74
C HIS A 802 -3.77 -10.10 14.30
N MET A 803 -2.68 -9.40 13.99
CA MET A 803 -2.38 -8.87 12.65
C MET A 803 -2.47 -9.92 11.52
N GLU A 804 -2.11 -11.17 11.82
CA GLU A 804 -2.04 -12.30 10.89
C GLU A 804 -3.41 -12.92 10.56
N LYS A 805 -4.50 -12.45 11.19
CA LYS A 805 -5.87 -12.91 10.92
C LYS A 805 -6.61 -11.90 10.04
N THR A 806 -7.60 -12.37 9.29
CA THR A 806 -8.56 -11.45 8.63
C THR A 806 -9.64 -11.00 9.63
N PRO A 807 -10.33 -9.86 9.42
CA PRO A 807 -11.40 -9.39 10.31
C PRO A 807 -12.49 -10.45 10.60
N ASN A 808 -12.83 -11.26 9.59
CA ASN A 808 -13.76 -12.38 9.75
C ASN A 808 -13.22 -13.44 10.74
N GLN A 809 -11.97 -13.87 10.57
CA GLN A 809 -11.29 -14.82 11.45
C GLN A 809 -11.12 -14.27 12.88
N TYR A 810 -10.81 -12.98 13.04
CA TYR A 810 -10.76 -12.32 14.35
C TYR A 810 -12.11 -12.38 15.07
N LEU A 811 -13.22 -12.11 14.37
CA LEU A 811 -14.55 -12.15 14.97
C LEU A 811 -14.97 -13.58 15.33
N GLN A 812 -14.64 -14.56 14.49
CA GLN A 812 -14.80 -15.99 14.82
C GLN A 812 -13.99 -16.37 16.08
N TRP A 813 -12.71 -15.98 16.15
CA TRP A 813 -11.85 -16.25 17.31
C TRP A 813 -12.37 -15.63 18.60
N ARG A 814 -12.87 -14.39 18.54
CA ARG A 814 -13.38 -13.61 19.69
C ARG A 814 -14.59 -14.26 20.34
N TYR A 815 -15.47 -14.85 19.53
CA TYR A 815 -16.76 -15.41 19.95
C TYR A 815 -16.84 -16.94 19.89
N ALA A 816 -15.71 -17.63 19.68
CA ALA A 816 -15.66 -19.06 19.34
C ALA A 816 -16.39 -20.00 20.32
N ASN A 817 -16.51 -19.67 21.60
CA ASN A 817 -17.19 -20.50 22.60
C ASN A 817 -18.66 -20.08 22.85
N GLY A 818 -19.15 -18.99 22.24
CA GLY A 818 -20.43 -18.34 22.58
C GLY A 818 -20.34 -17.26 23.67
N ASP A 819 -19.15 -17.02 24.21
CA ASP A 819 -18.80 -15.92 25.11
C ASP A 819 -18.06 -14.79 24.35
N ASP A 820 -17.88 -13.63 24.99
CA ASP A 820 -16.97 -12.60 24.49
C ASP A 820 -15.63 -12.72 25.22
N ARG A 821 -14.62 -13.31 24.54
CA ARG A 821 -13.31 -13.56 25.15
C ARG A 821 -12.61 -12.30 25.63
N GLU A 822 -12.88 -11.12 25.05
CA GLU A 822 -12.29 -9.86 25.54
C GLU A 822 -12.78 -9.51 26.96
N VAL A 823 -14.00 -9.92 27.33
CA VAL A 823 -14.55 -9.65 28.67
C VAL A 823 -13.91 -10.54 29.73
N LEU A 824 -13.60 -11.81 29.40
CA LEU A 824 -12.94 -12.75 30.31
C LEU A 824 -11.50 -12.35 30.64
N MET A 825 -10.80 -11.71 29.69
CA MET A 825 -9.41 -11.24 29.86
C MET A 825 -9.27 -10.01 30.78
N LYS A 826 -10.37 -9.44 31.31
CA LYS A 826 -10.31 -8.30 32.23
C LYS A 826 -9.77 -8.68 33.60
N GLN A 827 -8.89 -7.85 34.17
CA GLN A 827 -8.25 -8.07 35.48
C GLN A 827 -9.26 -8.36 36.62
N THR A 828 -10.46 -7.79 36.57
CA THR A 828 -11.52 -8.02 37.56
C THR A 828 -12.18 -9.40 37.48
N ARG A 829 -12.03 -10.12 36.35
CA ARG A 829 -12.52 -11.49 36.13
C ARG A 829 -11.50 -12.56 36.51
N VAL A 830 -10.20 -12.25 36.43
CA VAL A 830 -9.13 -13.15 36.86
C VAL A 830 -9.25 -13.47 38.36
N LEU A 831 -9.21 -14.76 38.71
CA LEU A 831 -9.24 -15.24 40.09
C LEU A 831 -7.89 -14.95 40.79
N THR A 832 -7.93 -14.13 41.83
CA THR A 832 -6.80 -13.88 42.73
C THR A 832 -6.60 -15.06 43.70
N GLU A 833 -5.50 -15.07 44.43
CA GLU A 833 -5.22 -16.08 45.46
C GLU A 833 -6.27 -16.06 46.59
N ALA A 834 -6.79 -14.88 46.94
CA ALA A 834 -7.92 -14.76 47.86
C ALA A 834 -9.20 -15.42 47.33
N ASP A 835 -9.53 -15.24 46.03
CA ASP A 835 -10.68 -15.90 45.42
C ASP A 835 -10.52 -17.43 45.38
N LYS A 836 -9.31 -17.92 45.10
CA LYS A 836 -8.98 -19.35 45.10
C LYS A 836 -9.13 -19.97 46.50
N ASN A 837 -8.62 -19.29 47.53
CA ASN A 837 -8.81 -19.70 48.92
C ASN A 837 -10.29 -19.66 49.34
N GLN A 838 -11.08 -18.73 48.79
CA GLN A 838 -12.53 -18.69 49.02
C GLN A 838 -13.26 -19.86 48.35
N MET A 839 -12.87 -20.27 47.14
CA MET A 839 -13.36 -21.49 46.49
C MET A 839 -13.07 -22.76 47.31
N GLU A 840 -11.99 -22.75 48.08
CA GLU A 840 -11.66 -23.84 49.01
C GLU A 840 -12.47 -23.84 50.31
N THR A 841 -13.22 -22.78 50.62
CA THR A 841 -13.97 -22.67 51.89
C THR A 841 -15.29 -23.45 51.81
N PRO A 842 -15.52 -24.44 52.69
CA PRO A 842 -16.71 -25.28 52.62
C PRO A 842 -17.94 -24.58 53.24
N ILE A 843 -19.06 -24.63 52.53
CA ILE A 843 -20.32 -23.97 52.87
C ILE A 843 -21.30 -24.99 53.45
N ASP A 844 -21.83 -24.73 54.65
CA ASP A 844 -23.07 -25.39 55.10
C ASP A 844 -24.30 -24.56 54.70
N ILE A 845 -25.33 -25.26 54.21
CA ILE A 845 -26.61 -24.74 53.73
C ILE A 845 -27.74 -24.97 54.76
N GLY A 846 -27.49 -25.76 55.82
CA GLY A 846 -28.49 -26.20 56.78
C GLY A 846 -29.39 -27.34 56.29
N ASP A 847 -29.02 -28.03 55.20
CA ASP A 847 -29.83 -29.12 54.60
C ASP A 847 -29.61 -30.50 55.24
N GLY A 848 -28.93 -30.55 56.39
CA GLY A 848 -28.65 -31.76 57.16
C GLY A 848 -27.53 -32.65 56.60
N LYS A 849 -26.85 -32.25 55.52
CA LYS A 849 -25.78 -33.05 54.88
C LYS A 849 -24.36 -32.50 55.08
N GLY A 850 -24.21 -31.53 55.98
CA GLY A 850 -22.92 -30.93 56.35
C GLY A 850 -22.30 -30.01 55.28
N PRO A 851 -21.11 -29.45 55.58
CA PRO A 851 -20.48 -28.41 54.78
C PRO A 851 -19.78 -28.97 53.52
N ARG A 852 -19.91 -28.27 52.39
CA ARG A 852 -19.46 -28.72 51.05
C ARG A 852 -18.79 -27.61 50.25
N LYS A 853 -17.87 -27.95 49.33
CA LYS A 853 -17.18 -26.98 48.45
C LYS A 853 -17.92 -26.83 47.11
N ILE A 854 -18.02 -25.60 46.60
CA ILE A 854 -18.55 -25.33 45.26
C ILE A 854 -17.56 -25.80 44.21
N GLU A 855 -18.04 -26.49 43.18
CA GLU A 855 -17.26 -26.87 42.00
C GLU A 855 -17.51 -25.88 40.84
N ALA A 856 -18.78 -25.63 40.53
CA ALA A 856 -19.19 -24.70 39.48
C ALA A 856 -20.65 -24.23 39.68
N LEU A 857 -21.03 -23.14 39.00
CA LEU A 857 -22.43 -22.79 38.77
C LEU A 857 -22.86 -23.40 37.42
N ILE A 858 -24.04 -24.04 37.38
CA ILE A 858 -24.52 -24.82 36.21
C ILE A 858 -25.70 -24.14 35.51
N GLY A 859 -26.53 -23.43 36.28
CA GLY A 859 -27.76 -22.83 35.79
C GLY A 859 -28.15 -21.61 36.62
N ARG A 860 -28.97 -20.74 36.04
CA ARG A 860 -29.50 -19.54 36.70
C ARG A 860 -30.99 -19.47 36.48
N GLN A 861 -31.75 -19.26 37.55
CA GLN A 861 -33.21 -19.11 37.51
C GLN A 861 -33.64 -17.83 38.21
N LYS A 862 -34.75 -17.25 37.77
CA LYS A 862 -35.31 -16.03 38.37
C LYS A 862 -35.96 -16.36 39.72
N TYR A 863 -35.49 -15.72 40.79
CA TYR A 863 -36.00 -15.92 42.14
C TYR A 863 -36.48 -14.59 42.75
N LYS A 864 -37.80 -14.46 42.97
CA LYS A 864 -38.44 -13.21 43.44
C LYS A 864 -38.10 -12.01 42.52
N LYS A 865 -37.30 -11.04 43.00
CA LYS A 865 -36.79 -9.87 42.27
C LYS A 865 -35.31 -10.03 41.82
N SER A 866 -34.70 -11.16 42.15
CA SER A 866 -33.27 -11.47 42.05
C SER A 866 -33.09 -12.79 41.27
N PHE A 867 -31.94 -13.44 41.41
CA PHE A 867 -31.65 -14.74 40.82
C PHE A 867 -31.31 -15.80 41.89
N GLN A 868 -31.47 -17.06 41.54
CA GLN A 868 -30.88 -18.21 42.22
C GLN A 868 -30.02 -18.99 41.21
N TYR A 869 -28.93 -19.57 41.69
CA TYR A 869 -27.98 -20.31 40.86
C TYR A 869 -27.97 -21.78 41.30
N GLU A 870 -27.91 -22.67 40.31
CA GLU A 870 -27.75 -24.10 40.52
C GLU A 870 -26.27 -24.38 40.79
N VAL A 871 -25.96 -24.74 42.03
CA VAL A 871 -24.60 -25.01 42.50
C VAL A 871 -24.29 -26.49 42.32
N LYS A 872 -23.23 -26.80 41.57
CA LYS A 872 -22.61 -28.12 41.57
C LYS A 872 -21.64 -28.23 42.73
N TRP A 873 -21.78 -29.30 43.50
CA TRP A 873 -20.93 -29.58 44.65
C TRP A 873 -19.78 -30.50 44.27
N LEU A 874 -18.58 -30.17 44.76
CA LEU A 874 -17.37 -30.95 44.52
C LEU A 874 -17.56 -32.39 45.02
N ASN A 875 -17.15 -33.35 44.19
CA ASN A 875 -17.30 -34.80 44.43
C ASN A 875 -18.74 -35.29 44.62
N MET A 876 -19.76 -34.51 44.24
CA MET A 876 -21.16 -34.97 44.22
C MET A 876 -21.68 -35.20 42.79
N LEU A 877 -22.59 -36.17 42.66
CA LEU A 877 -23.36 -36.40 41.44
C LEU A 877 -24.33 -35.22 41.18
N PRO A 878 -24.54 -34.79 39.92
CA PRO A 878 -25.40 -33.63 39.59
C PRO A 878 -26.84 -33.69 40.15
N LYS A 879 -27.37 -34.88 40.42
CA LYS A 879 -28.67 -35.07 41.12
C LYS A 879 -28.73 -34.49 42.53
N PHE A 880 -27.60 -34.03 43.08
CA PHE A 880 -27.47 -33.37 44.39
C PHE A 880 -27.16 -31.88 44.28
N ASN A 881 -27.19 -31.30 43.08
CA ASN A 881 -27.10 -29.85 42.87
C ASN A 881 -28.22 -29.13 43.67
N THR A 882 -27.94 -27.93 44.16
CA THR A 882 -28.88 -27.15 44.97
C THR A 882 -28.98 -25.71 44.48
N MET A 883 -30.18 -25.13 44.54
CA MET A 883 -30.40 -23.71 44.25
C MET A 883 -30.00 -22.85 45.44
N ILE A 884 -29.04 -21.94 45.25
CA ILE A 884 -28.66 -20.91 46.24
C ILE A 884 -29.01 -19.52 45.70
N SER A 885 -29.49 -18.62 46.55
CA SER A 885 -29.83 -17.24 46.14
C SER A 885 -28.58 -16.41 45.80
N ARG A 886 -28.73 -15.43 44.90
CA ARG A 886 -27.66 -14.49 44.53
C ARG A 886 -27.07 -13.79 45.75
N GLU A 887 -27.93 -13.26 46.62
CA GLU A 887 -27.54 -12.60 47.87
C GLU A 887 -26.65 -13.51 48.72
N THR A 888 -27.09 -14.74 48.99
CA THR A 888 -26.33 -15.72 49.79
C THR A 888 -24.95 -16.06 49.21
N LEU A 889 -24.79 -16.09 47.88
CA LEU A 889 -23.48 -16.33 47.25
C LEU A 889 -22.56 -15.10 47.35
N LEU A 890 -23.10 -13.89 47.20
CA LEU A 890 -22.35 -12.64 47.32
C LEU A 890 -21.89 -12.38 48.76
N ASP A 891 -22.77 -12.62 49.74
CA ASP A 891 -22.49 -12.52 51.19
C ASP A 891 -21.41 -13.52 51.64
N ARG A 892 -21.33 -14.68 50.98
CA ARG A 892 -20.32 -15.73 51.19
C ARG A 892 -19.07 -15.53 50.32
N GLY A 893 -18.91 -14.38 49.65
CA GLY A 893 -17.69 -14.02 48.92
C GLY A 893 -17.55 -14.57 47.49
N PHE A 894 -18.51 -15.33 46.96
CA PHE A 894 -18.44 -15.96 45.63
C PHE A 894 -18.76 -14.98 44.47
N GLN A 895 -18.27 -13.75 44.60
CA GLN A 895 -18.68 -12.60 43.79
C GLN A 895 -18.21 -12.74 42.33
N LYS A 896 -16.96 -13.16 42.11
CA LYS A 896 -16.43 -13.41 40.75
C LYS A 896 -17.13 -14.56 40.05
N LEU A 897 -17.33 -15.69 40.73
CA LEU A 897 -18.01 -16.86 40.17
C LEU A 897 -19.45 -16.55 39.73
N VAL A 898 -20.20 -15.78 40.54
CA VAL A 898 -21.54 -15.29 40.18
C VAL A 898 -21.47 -14.33 38.99
N GLN A 899 -20.49 -13.42 38.96
CA GLN A 899 -20.33 -12.42 37.89
C GLN A 899 -19.89 -13.04 36.56
N GLU A 900 -19.04 -14.06 36.59
CA GLU A 900 -18.60 -14.86 35.45
C GLU A 900 -19.80 -15.61 34.82
N PHE A 901 -20.60 -16.30 35.63
CA PHE A 901 -21.81 -16.97 35.15
C PHE A 901 -22.87 -15.99 34.63
N ASP A 902 -23.07 -14.86 35.31
CA ASP A 902 -23.97 -13.79 34.83
C ASP A 902 -23.50 -13.20 33.48
N ASP A 903 -22.19 -12.98 33.31
CA ASP A 903 -21.63 -12.44 32.06
C ASP A 903 -21.73 -13.46 30.91
N HIS A 904 -21.36 -14.73 31.14
CA HIS A 904 -21.52 -15.83 30.17
C HIS A 904 -22.98 -15.98 29.71
N GLU A 905 -23.93 -16.05 30.65
CA GLU A 905 -25.36 -16.11 30.32
C GLU A 905 -25.82 -14.85 29.57
N SER A 906 -25.36 -13.67 29.98
CA SER A 906 -25.70 -12.44 29.27
C SER A 906 -25.19 -12.42 27.83
N SER A 907 -24.02 -13.01 27.57
CA SER A 907 -23.42 -13.14 26.24
C SER A 907 -24.17 -14.17 25.38
N ARG A 908 -24.51 -15.33 25.96
CA ARG A 908 -25.32 -16.37 25.31
C ARG A 908 -26.71 -15.87 24.92
N GLU A 909 -27.38 -15.14 25.83
CA GLU A 909 -28.62 -14.39 25.54
C GLU A 909 -28.42 -13.25 24.51
N GLY A 910 -27.19 -12.74 24.37
CA GLY A 910 -26.85 -11.61 23.50
C GLY A 910 -26.63 -12.00 22.05
N LEU A 911 -25.85 -13.06 21.81
CA LEU A 911 -25.64 -13.63 20.49
C LEU A 911 -26.95 -14.17 19.90
N GLY A 912 -27.71 -14.96 20.70
CA GLY A 912 -29.05 -15.43 20.35
C GLY A 912 -29.11 -16.24 19.06
N TYR A 913 -29.45 -15.58 17.94
CA TYR A 913 -29.56 -16.18 16.60
C TYR A 913 -28.34 -15.90 15.70
N ARG A 914 -27.31 -15.19 16.18
CA ARG A 914 -26.09 -14.90 15.41
C ARG A 914 -25.20 -16.14 15.31
N VAL A 915 -25.22 -16.79 14.14
CA VAL A 915 -24.28 -17.87 13.80
C VAL A 915 -22.95 -17.26 13.32
N LEU A 916 -21.83 -17.86 13.71
CA LEU A 916 -20.47 -17.47 13.28
C LEU A 916 -20.12 -17.97 11.87
N GLU A 917 -21.07 -17.85 10.93
CA GLU A 917 -20.84 -18.15 9.51
C GLU A 917 -20.15 -16.97 8.81
N PRO A 918 -19.13 -17.21 7.95
CA PRO A 918 -18.42 -16.15 7.26
C PRO A 918 -19.34 -15.17 6.54
N LYS A 919 -20.43 -15.64 5.92
CA LYS A 919 -21.42 -14.81 5.21
C LYS A 919 -22.24 -13.88 6.12
N VAL A 920 -22.57 -14.32 7.34
CA VAL A 920 -23.28 -13.49 8.34
C VAL A 920 -22.32 -12.45 8.91
N ILE A 921 -21.05 -12.84 9.11
CA ILE A 921 -19.98 -11.95 9.56
C ILE A 921 -19.67 -10.88 8.50
N SER A 922 -19.51 -11.25 7.22
CA SER A 922 -19.31 -10.30 6.12
C SER A 922 -20.39 -9.22 6.07
N LYS A 923 -21.67 -9.62 6.21
CA LYS A 923 -22.78 -8.68 6.22
C LYS A 923 -22.77 -7.76 7.46
N HIS A 924 -22.32 -8.23 8.61
CA HIS A 924 -22.19 -7.38 9.81
C HIS A 924 -21.05 -6.35 9.67
N PHE A 925 -20.01 -6.64 8.88
CA PHE A 925 -19.01 -5.65 8.45
C PHE A 925 -19.59 -4.65 7.41
N GLU A 926 -20.37 -5.14 6.45
CA GLU A 926 -21.09 -4.32 5.45
C GLU A 926 -22.04 -3.31 6.11
N ASP A 927 -22.87 -3.76 7.06
CA ASP A 927 -23.77 -2.93 7.87
C ASP A 927 -23.02 -1.92 8.78
N LEU A 928 -21.68 -2.01 8.88
CA LEU A 928 -20.79 -1.06 9.58
C LEU A 928 -19.82 -0.33 8.63
N GLY A 929 -20.09 -0.33 7.32
CA GLY A 929 -19.34 0.45 6.34
C GLY A 929 -17.90 -0.04 6.15
N MET A 930 -17.67 -1.35 6.26
CA MET A 930 -16.46 -2.05 5.80
C MET A 930 -16.82 -2.99 4.64
N ASP A 931 -15.97 -3.04 3.63
CA ASP A 931 -16.17 -3.89 2.45
C ASP A 931 -16.04 -5.39 2.80
N PRO A 932 -16.99 -6.25 2.39
CA PRO A 932 -16.91 -7.70 2.55
C PRO A 932 -15.63 -8.36 2.03
N GLU A 933 -15.07 -7.90 0.91
CA GLU A 933 -13.85 -8.46 0.32
C GLU A 933 -12.64 -8.18 1.22
N ILE A 934 -12.54 -6.95 1.74
CA ILE A 934 -11.52 -6.55 2.73
C ILE A 934 -11.71 -7.32 4.05
N ALA A 935 -12.95 -7.47 4.53
CA ALA A 935 -13.23 -8.17 5.78
C ALA A 935 -12.90 -9.68 5.75
N ASN A 936 -12.96 -10.29 4.56
CA ASN A 936 -12.77 -11.73 4.38
C ASN A 936 -11.33 -12.12 4.03
N HIS A 937 -10.68 -11.38 3.12
CA HIS A 937 -9.41 -11.80 2.49
C HIS A 937 -8.19 -10.97 2.90
N ASN A 938 -8.36 -9.74 3.42
CA ASN A 938 -7.23 -8.93 3.87
C ASN A 938 -6.90 -9.27 5.33
N GLU A 939 -5.62 -9.50 5.60
CA GLU A 939 -5.08 -9.53 6.95
C GLU A 939 -5.28 -8.19 7.66
N ILE A 940 -5.45 -8.24 8.98
CA ILE A 940 -5.50 -7.06 9.87
C ILE A 940 -4.20 -6.25 9.79
N SER A 941 -3.07 -6.88 9.48
CA SER A 941 -1.77 -6.26 9.20
C SER A 941 -1.89 -5.07 8.23
N GLY A 942 -2.54 -5.29 7.08
CA GLY A 942 -2.69 -4.33 5.98
C GLY A 942 -3.86 -3.34 6.11
N LEU A 943 -4.57 -3.31 7.23
CA LEU A 943 -5.70 -2.39 7.44
C LEU A 943 -5.26 -1.03 7.99
N SER A 944 -5.90 0.04 7.50
CA SER A 944 -5.74 1.40 8.04
C SER A 944 -6.31 1.53 9.45
N GLY A 945 -5.90 2.58 10.20
CA GLY A 945 -6.38 2.82 11.57
C GLY A 945 -7.92 2.87 11.65
N GLY A 946 -8.58 3.57 10.74
CA GLY A 946 -10.05 3.63 10.68
C GLY A 946 -10.72 2.32 10.26
N GLN A 947 -10.07 1.51 9.43
CA GLN A 947 -10.53 0.14 9.17
C GLN A 947 -10.41 -0.72 10.43
N LYS A 948 -9.29 -0.66 11.16
CA LYS A 948 -9.10 -1.38 12.43
C LYS A 948 -10.11 -0.96 13.50
N VAL A 949 -10.45 0.33 13.61
CA VAL A 949 -11.53 0.81 14.49
C VAL A 949 -12.91 0.30 14.05
N LYS A 950 -13.19 0.21 12.74
CA LYS A 950 -14.39 -0.50 12.25
C LYS A 950 -14.40 -1.99 12.64
N VAL A 951 -13.24 -2.67 12.72
CA VAL A 951 -13.16 -4.06 13.23
C VAL A 951 -13.50 -4.14 14.72
N VAL A 952 -12.99 -3.22 15.56
CA VAL A 952 -13.33 -3.21 17.00
C VAL A 952 -14.81 -2.85 17.22
N LEU A 953 -15.35 -1.90 16.46
CA LEU A 953 -16.78 -1.57 16.47
C LEU A 953 -17.64 -2.78 16.06
N ALA A 954 -17.23 -3.53 15.03
CA ALA A 954 -17.89 -4.77 14.64
C ALA A 954 -17.84 -5.83 15.74
N GLY A 955 -16.70 -6.00 16.41
CA GLY A 955 -16.55 -6.82 17.61
C GLY A 955 -17.53 -6.44 18.70
N ALA A 956 -17.43 -5.21 19.23
CA ALA A 956 -18.25 -4.73 20.33
C ALA A 956 -19.77 -4.78 20.04
N MET A 957 -20.19 -4.57 18.78
CA MET A 957 -21.60 -4.61 18.38
C MET A 957 -22.12 -6.03 18.05
N TRP A 958 -21.25 -7.03 17.87
CA TRP A 958 -21.69 -8.40 17.57
C TRP A 958 -22.49 -9.01 18.72
N ASN A 959 -22.12 -8.73 19.98
CA ASN A 959 -22.84 -9.21 21.16
C ASN A 959 -24.14 -8.42 21.47
N ASN A 960 -24.70 -7.67 20.50
CA ASN A 960 -25.94 -6.89 20.63
C ASN A 960 -26.05 -6.14 21.99
N PRO A 961 -25.11 -5.22 22.29
CA PRO A 961 -24.96 -4.62 23.61
C PRO A 961 -26.17 -3.78 24.03
N HIS A 962 -26.24 -3.40 25.32
CA HIS A 962 -27.31 -2.54 25.86
C HIS A 962 -26.82 -1.13 26.18
N LEU A 963 -25.53 -1.00 26.50
CA LEU A 963 -24.80 0.25 26.68
C LEU A 963 -23.61 0.23 25.72
N LEU A 964 -23.44 1.29 24.93
CA LEU A 964 -22.27 1.51 24.08
C LEU A 964 -21.39 2.59 24.71
N VAL A 965 -20.08 2.32 24.79
CA VAL A 965 -19.07 3.15 25.44
C VAL A 965 -18.00 3.47 24.42
N LEU A 966 -17.83 4.76 24.09
CA LEU A 966 -16.94 5.24 23.03
C LEU A 966 -15.89 6.20 23.60
N ASP A 967 -14.64 5.78 23.74
CA ASP A 967 -13.55 6.62 24.25
C ASP A 967 -12.78 7.25 23.07
N GLU A 968 -13.04 8.53 22.81
CA GLU A 968 -12.53 9.35 21.69
C GLU A 968 -12.74 8.73 20.28
N PRO A 969 -13.98 8.39 19.87
CA PRO A 969 -14.27 7.70 18.61
C PRO A 969 -13.96 8.55 17.35
N THR A 970 -13.71 9.84 17.53
CA THR A 970 -13.50 10.83 16.47
C THR A 970 -12.09 10.79 15.88
N ASN A 971 -11.10 10.28 16.61
CA ASN A 971 -9.68 10.42 16.24
C ASN A 971 -9.23 9.47 15.10
N PHE A 972 -10.06 8.49 14.74
CA PHE A 972 -9.69 7.42 13.80
C PHE A 972 -10.72 7.20 12.68
N LEU A 973 -11.78 8.02 12.61
CA LEU A 973 -12.85 7.89 11.62
C LEU A 973 -12.98 9.18 10.80
N ASP A 974 -13.03 9.01 9.47
CA ASP A 974 -13.38 10.08 8.53
C ASP A 974 -14.72 10.74 8.85
N ARG A 975 -14.86 12.02 8.47
CA ARG A 975 -16.13 12.77 8.54
C ARG A 975 -17.32 12.01 7.92
N ASP A 976 -17.11 11.27 6.82
CA ASP A 976 -18.12 10.38 6.22
C ASP A 976 -18.55 9.24 7.18
N SER A 977 -17.60 8.44 7.67
CA SER A 977 -17.85 7.36 8.63
C SER A 977 -18.35 7.88 10.00
N LEU A 978 -17.98 9.10 10.38
CA LEU A 978 -18.36 9.79 11.61
C LEU A 978 -19.79 10.35 11.51
N GLY A 979 -20.21 10.84 10.34
CA GLY A 979 -21.62 11.13 10.03
C GLY A 979 -22.48 9.86 10.05
N GLY A 980 -22.01 8.77 9.42
CA GLY A 980 -22.63 7.45 9.50
C GLY A 980 -22.77 6.94 10.94
N LEU A 981 -21.72 7.13 11.76
CA LEU A 981 -21.70 6.82 13.19
C LEU A 981 -22.69 7.69 13.98
N ALA A 982 -22.78 8.99 13.70
CA ALA A 982 -23.70 9.91 14.36
C ALA A 982 -25.17 9.48 14.13
N VAL A 983 -25.52 9.14 12.88
CA VAL A 983 -26.83 8.60 12.51
C VAL A 983 -27.10 7.28 13.25
N ALA A 984 -26.14 6.35 13.31
CA ALA A 984 -26.31 5.09 14.03
C ALA A 984 -26.47 5.29 15.55
N ILE A 985 -25.70 6.20 16.17
CA ILE A 985 -25.81 6.54 17.61
C ILE A 985 -27.17 7.17 17.93
N ARG A 986 -27.70 8.02 17.05
CA ARG A 986 -29.03 8.63 17.20
C ARG A 986 -30.15 7.60 17.13
N ASP A 987 -30.08 6.70 16.15
CA ASP A 987 -31.17 5.75 15.85
C ASP A 987 -31.09 4.46 16.71
N TYR A 988 -29.96 4.22 17.39
CA TYR A 988 -29.72 3.10 18.31
C TYR A 988 -30.57 3.15 19.58
N LYS A 989 -31.06 1.99 20.04
CA LYS A 989 -32.05 1.89 21.13
C LYS A 989 -31.47 1.53 22.50
N GLY A 990 -30.15 1.35 22.58
CA GLY A 990 -29.42 1.22 23.84
C GLY A 990 -28.96 2.58 24.37
N GLY A 991 -28.39 2.59 25.58
CA GLY A 991 -27.71 3.77 26.12
C GLY A 991 -26.38 4.01 25.41
N VAL A 992 -25.94 5.26 25.31
CA VAL A 992 -24.60 5.61 24.80
C VAL A 992 -23.92 6.58 25.76
N ILE A 993 -22.66 6.31 26.05
CA ILE A 993 -21.74 7.25 26.70
C ILE A 993 -20.49 7.40 25.84
N MET A 994 -20.03 8.63 25.67
CA MET A 994 -18.85 8.94 24.88
C MET A 994 -17.92 9.90 25.62
N ILE A 995 -16.62 9.72 25.44
CA ILE A 995 -15.64 10.79 25.61
C ILE A 995 -15.35 11.32 24.20
N SER A 996 -15.44 12.63 24.00
CA SER A 996 -14.90 13.29 22.81
C SER A 996 -14.62 14.76 23.11
N HIS A 997 -13.55 15.31 22.55
CA HIS A 997 -13.29 16.75 22.54
C HIS A 997 -14.03 17.51 21.41
N ASN A 998 -14.70 16.81 20.49
CA ASN A 998 -15.38 17.43 19.34
C ASN A 998 -16.77 17.97 19.71
N GLU A 999 -16.90 19.31 19.85
CA GLU A 999 -18.16 19.98 20.18
C GLU A 999 -19.24 19.93 19.09
N GLU A 1000 -18.87 19.65 17.83
CA GLU A 1000 -19.83 19.44 16.74
C GLU A 1000 -20.62 18.15 17.00
N PHE A 1001 -19.87 17.04 17.15
CA PHE A 1001 -20.37 15.68 17.38
C PHE A 1001 -21.08 15.54 18.73
N VAL A 1002 -20.49 16.07 19.81
CA VAL A 1002 -21.09 16.05 21.16
C VAL A 1002 -22.40 16.85 21.19
N GLY A 1003 -22.41 18.08 20.65
CA GLY A 1003 -23.59 18.94 20.63
C GLY A 1003 -24.73 18.42 19.74
N ALA A 1004 -24.44 17.51 18.81
CA ALA A 1004 -25.42 16.85 17.94
C ALA A 1004 -26.04 15.57 18.54
N LEU A 1005 -25.39 14.93 19.53
CA LEU A 1005 -25.74 13.59 20.00
C LEU A 1005 -26.02 13.46 21.50
N CYS A 1006 -25.47 14.34 22.35
CA CYS A 1006 -25.44 14.18 23.80
C CYS A 1006 -26.07 15.37 24.56
N PRO A 1007 -27.37 15.30 24.94
CA PRO A 1007 -28.00 16.29 25.81
C PRO A 1007 -27.51 16.24 27.28
N GLU A 1008 -26.93 15.13 27.73
CA GLU A 1008 -26.33 14.99 29.06
C GLU A 1008 -24.81 15.20 28.97
N GLN A 1009 -24.25 16.11 29.79
CA GLN A 1009 -22.82 16.39 29.84
C GLN A 1009 -22.28 16.25 31.27
N TRP A 1010 -21.25 15.43 31.43
CA TRP A 1010 -20.51 15.23 32.68
C TRP A 1010 -19.14 15.91 32.54
N HIS A 1011 -18.89 16.94 33.34
CA HIS A 1011 -17.57 17.55 33.40
C HIS A 1011 -16.70 16.84 34.44
N VAL A 1012 -15.49 16.44 34.04
CA VAL A 1012 -14.51 15.84 34.94
C VAL A 1012 -13.34 16.81 35.12
N ALA A 1013 -13.15 17.25 36.37
CA ALA A 1013 -12.09 18.19 36.77
C ALA A 1013 -11.53 17.75 38.14
N ASP A 1014 -10.22 17.78 38.30
CA ASP A 1014 -9.51 17.42 39.54
C ASP A 1014 -9.96 16.08 40.17
N GLY A 1015 -10.23 15.07 39.33
CA GLY A 1015 -10.71 13.76 39.75
C GLY A 1015 -12.18 13.72 40.24
N ARG A 1016 -12.93 14.82 40.13
CA ARG A 1016 -14.33 14.92 40.55
C ARG A 1016 -15.26 15.01 39.34
N VAL A 1017 -16.49 14.50 39.47
CA VAL A 1017 -17.50 14.48 38.41
C VAL A 1017 -18.60 15.49 38.73
N ALA A 1018 -18.70 16.55 37.93
CA ALA A 1018 -19.73 17.57 38.01
C ALA A 1018 -20.79 17.35 36.92
N HIS A 1019 -22.06 17.23 37.33
CA HIS A 1019 -23.20 17.09 36.41
C HIS A 1019 -23.68 18.46 35.95
N LYS A 1020 -23.77 18.68 34.64
CA LYS A 1020 -24.39 19.88 34.04
C LYS A 1020 -25.78 19.51 33.51
N GLY A 1021 -26.73 20.44 33.61
CA GLY A 1021 -28.12 20.21 33.19
C GLY A 1021 -28.26 19.93 31.69
N HIS A 1022 -29.41 19.40 31.27
CA HIS A 1022 -29.72 19.15 29.87
C HIS A 1022 -29.49 20.41 29.02
N LEU A 1023 -28.65 20.27 27.98
CA LEU A 1023 -28.54 21.24 26.90
C LEU A 1023 -29.48 20.84 25.75
N ALA A 1024 -30.04 21.83 25.05
CA ALA A 1024 -30.83 21.59 23.86
C ALA A 1024 -29.91 21.12 22.72
N VAL A 1025 -30.20 19.96 22.14
CA VAL A 1025 -29.48 19.44 20.97
C VAL A 1025 -29.76 20.36 19.78
N ASN A 1026 -28.71 20.86 19.13
CA ASN A 1026 -28.87 21.75 17.97
C ASN A 1026 -29.23 20.91 16.73
N MET A 1027 -30.50 21.00 16.30
CA MET A 1027 -31.03 20.24 15.17
C MET A 1027 -30.57 20.77 13.81
N ASP A 1028 -30.27 22.06 13.71
CA ASP A 1028 -29.89 22.75 12.47
C ASP A 1028 -28.60 22.16 11.86
N ARG A 1029 -27.73 21.57 12.70
CA ARG A 1029 -26.52 20.85 12.28
C ARG A 1029 -26.78 19.56 11.47
N PHE A 1030 -28.03 19.13 11.32
CA PHE A 1030 -28.43 17.97 10.51
C PHE A 1030 -29.28 18.31 9.29
N GLU A 1031 -29.91 19.50 9.21
CA GLU A 1031 -30.89 19.78 8.14
C GLU A 1031 -30.23 20.38 6.90
N ASP A 1032 -30.42 19.73 5.76
CA ASP A 1032 -30.26 20.36 4.45
C ASP A 1032 -31.57 20.23 3.64
N SER A 1033 -32.23 21.37 3.49
CA SER A 1033 -33.16 21.71 2.41
C SER A 1033 -34.15 20.62 1.92
N ARG A 1034 -35.21 20.33 2.69
CA ARG A 1034 -36.45 19.76 2.12
C ARG A 1034 -37.37 20.87 1.60
N PRO A 1035 -37.59 21.01 0.28
CA PRO A 1035 -38.52 22.00 -0.24
C PRO A 1035 -39.98 21.56 0.00
N GLY A 1036 -40.56 21.94 1.15
CA GLY A 1036 -42.01 21.81 1.36
C GLY A 1036 -42.51 21.43 2.77
N SER A 1037 -42.09 22.11 3.83
CA SER A 1037 -42.82 22.07 5.12
C SER A 1037 -42.74 23.38 5.89
N SER A 1038 -43.73 24.26 5.69
CA SER A 1038 -43.88 25.50 6.45
C SER A 1038 -44.51 25.25 7.83
N ILE A 1039 -43.67 25.21 8.87
CA ILE A 1039 -44.10 25.46 10.25
C ILE A 1039 -43.20 26.57 10.78
N ALA A 1040 -43.77 27.77 10.94
CA ALA A 1040 -43.06 28.92 11.48
C ALA A 1040 -42.79 28.72 12.99
N SER A 1041 -41.65 29.22 13.45
CA SER A 1041 -41.35 29.36 14.87
C SER A 1041 -42.27 30.39 15.52
N SER A 1042 -42.73 30.10 16.74
CA SER A 1042 -43.46 31.04 17.59
C SER A 1042 -42.90 31.03 19.00
N ASN A 1043 -42.42 32.20 19.44
CA ASN A 1043 -41.52 32.40 20.57
C ASN A 1043 -41.89 31.74 21.90
N VAL A 1044 -40.85 31.24 22.57
CA VAL A 1044 -40.44 31.58 23.95
C VAL A 1044 -41.47 32.30 24.82
N SER A 1045 -41.74 31.75 26.00
CA SER A 1045 -42.19 32.52 27.17
C SER A 1045 -41.58 31.90 28.43
N SER A 1046 -40.92 32.73 29.24
CA SER A 1046 -40.32 32.34 30.51
C SER A 1046 -41.38 32.18 31.60
N ALA A 1047 -41.15 31.25 32.54
CA ALA A 1047 -42.03 31.02 33.68
C ALA A 1047 -41.32 31.38 34.99
N ASN A 1048 -41.95 32.26 35.77
CA ASN A 1048 -41.85 32.27 37.23
C ASN A 1048 -43.18 32.83 37.81
N PRO A 1049 -43.55 32.52 39.07
CA PRO A 1049 -44.95 32.29 39.41
C PRO A 1049 -45.63 33.41 40.21
N SER A 1050 -46.97 33.51 40.12
CA SER A 1050 -47.86 33.74 41.29
C SER A 1050 -49.37 33.63 40.99
N THR A 1051 -50.09 33.04 41.95
CA THR A 1051 -51.48 33.29 42.44
C THR A 1051 -52.65 33.67 41.51
N THR A 1052 -53.70 32.83 41.59
CA THR A 1052 -55.16 33.15 41.70
C THR A 1052 -55.92 33.94 40.61
N GLY A 1053 -57.07 33.39 40.19
CA GLY A 1053 -58.26 34.20 39.83
C GLY A 1053 -58.92 33.95 38.46
N THR A 1054 -60.04 33.22 38.44
CA THR A 1054 -61.10 33.34 37.40
C THR A 1054 -61.86 34.68 37.60
N PRO A 1055 -62.42 35.34 36.55
CA PRO A 1055 -63.63 34.82 35.88
C PRO A 1055 -63.94 35.20 34.40
N VAL A 1056 -64.71 34.32 33.74
CA VAL A 1056 -65.95 34.55 32.93
C VAL A 1056 -66.01 35.55 31.74
N MET A 1057 -66.37 34.98 30.58
CA MET A 1057 -67.24 35.46 29.45
C MET A 1057 -67.53 36.96 29.21
N SER A 1058 -67.42 37.39 27.94
CA SER A 1058 -68.57 37.94 27.17
C SER A 1058 -68.25 38.03 25.66
N GLU A 1059 -69.29 38.14 24.82
CA GLU A 1059 -69.22 38.11 23.34
C GLU A 1059 -69.64 39.46 22.72
N THR A 1060 -69.15 39.79 21.51
CA THR A 1060 -69.97 40.40 20.43
C THR A 1060 -69.22 40.44 19.08
N GLU A 1061 -69.98 40.36 17.98
CA GLU A 1061 -69.52 40.50 16.58
C GLU A 1061 -69.58 41.99 16.12
N GLY A 1062 -68.91 42.47 15.07
CA GLY A 1062 -68.11 41.85 14.00
C GLY A 1062 -67.46 42.96 13.12
N LYS A 1063 -67.41 42.92 11.78
CA LYS A 1063 -67.78 41.88 10.78
C LYS A 1063 -67.25 42.28 9.37
N GLY A 1064 -66.93 41.28 8.53
CA GLY A 1064 -66.71 41.40 7.06
C GLY A 1064 -65.27 41.66 6.59
N ASP A 1065 -64.71 40.93 5.60
CA ASP A 1065 -65.12 39.68 4.92
C ASP A 1065 -63.84 38.99 4.34
N ASP A 1066 -63.77 37.96 3.48
CA ASP A 1066 -64.68 37.36 2.48
C ASP A 1066 -64.52 35.80 2.42
N MET A 1067 -65.31 35.13 1.59
CA MET A 1067 -65.51 33.68 1.50
C MET A 1067 -64.38 32.88 0.82
N LYS A 1068 -63.95 31.80 1.50
CA LYS A 1068 -63.45 30.57 0.84
C LYS A 1068 -64.01 29.29 1.52
N PHE A 1069 -64.20 28.25 0.70
CA PHE A 1069 -64.83 26.97 1.07
C PHE A 1069 -64.20 26.29 2.30
N LYS A 1070 -65.04 25.77 3.22
CA LYS A 1070 -64.64 24.87 4.32
C LYS A 1070 -65.09 23.43 4.07
N ALA A 1071 -64.15 22.53 3.79
CA ALA A 1071 -64.41 21.09 3.85
C ALA A 1071 -64.49 20.59 5.31
N LYS A 1072 -65.37 19.62 5.59
CA LYS A 1072 -65.50 19.01 6.92
C LYS A 1072 -64.23 18.23 7.30
N LYS A 1073 -63.57 18.58 8.41
CA LYS A 1073 -62.48 17.78 8.98
C LYS A 1073 -63.03 16.46 9.55
N LYS A 1074 -62.63 15.30 9.00
CA LYS A 1074 -62.90 13.99 9.63
C LYS A 1074 -62.27 13.94 11.03
N LYS A 1075 -63.03 13.40 12.00
CA LYS A 1075 -62.60 13.24 13.40
C LYS A 1075 -61.59 12.09 13.49
N LYS A 1076 -60.36 12.33 13.94
CA LYS A 1076 -59.35 11.26 14.10
C LYS A 1076 -59.85 10.20 15.09
N MET A 1077 -59.86 8.93 14.67
CA MET A 1077 -60.20 7.80 15.53
C MET A 1077 -59.20 7.65 16.69
N THR A 1078 -59.69 7.17 17.83
CA THR A 1078 -58.87 6.87 19.00
C THR A 1078 -58.02 5.60 18.81
N ARG A 1079 -56.94 5.48 19.58
CA ARG A 1079 -56.01 4.34 19.51
C ARG A 1079 -56.68 2.97 19.80
N ALA A 1080 -57.80 2.97 20.52
CA ALA A 1080 -58.62 1.77 20.73
C ALA A 1080 -59.39 1.36 19.46
N GLN A 1081 -60.10 2.31 18.84
CA GLN A 1081 -60.89 2.09 17.62
C GLN A 1081 -60.03 1.62 16.44
N VAL A 1082 -58.82 2.18 16.27
CA VAL A 1082 -57.86 1.71 15.26
C VAL A 1082 -57.50 0.24 15.50
N LYS A 1083 -57.17 -0.13 16.75
CA LYS A 1083 -56.78 -1.51 17.11
C LYS A 1083 -57.92 -2.51 16.87
N GLU A 1084 -59.17 -2.11 17.13
CA GLU A 1084 -60.35 -2.95 16.91
C GLU A 1084 -60.69 -3.12 15.41
N ARG A 1085 -60.54 -2.06 14.62
CA ARG A 1085 -60.66 -2.13 13.15
C ARG A 1085 -59.62 -3.10 12.57
N ASP A 1086 -58.38 -3.02 13.04
CA ASP A 1086 -57.30 -3.87 12.54
C ASP A 1086 -57.50 -5.35 12.94
N VAL A 1087 -58.15 -5.63 14.08
CA VAL A 1087 -58.65 -6.98 14.44
C VAL A 1087 -59.75 -7.44 13.47
N ARG A 1088 -60.74 -6.60 13.15
CA ARG A 1088 -61.80 -6.92 12.17
C ARG A 1088 -61.27 -7.14 10.74
N ARG A 1089 -60.17 -6.49 10.35
CA ARG A 1089 -59.46 -6.78 9.09
C ARG A 1089 -58.74 -8.12 9.14
N ARG A 1090 -58.04 -8.42 10.25
CA ARG A 1090 -57.32 -9.68 10.44
C ARG A 1090 -58.26 -10.91 10.45
N LEU A 1091 -59.46 -10.77 10.99
CA LEU A 1091 -60.50 -11.82 10.93
C LEU A 1091 -60.99 -12.06 9.50
N ARG A 1092 -61.41 -11.01 8.76
CA ARG A 1092 -61.80 -11.12 7.34
C ARG A 1092 -60.70 -11.74 6.47
N TYR A 1093 -59.42 -11.46 6.76
CA TYR A 1093 -58.30 -12.03 6.03
C TYR A 1093 -58.08 -13.53 6.32
N LEU A 1094 -58.30 -13.98 7.57
CA LEU A 1094 -58.26 -15.41 7.93
C LEU A 1094 -59.45 -16.18 7.33
N GLU A 1095 -60.63 -15.56 7.29
CA GLU A 1095 -61.84 -16.11 6.66
C GLU A 1095 -61.69 -16.25 5.14
N TRP A 1096 -61.09 -15.24 4.48
CA TRP A 1096 -60.71 -15.32 3.07
C TRP A 1096 -59.67 -16.40 2.78
N LEU A 1097 -58.67 -16.59 3.65
CA LEU A 1097 -57.67 -17.67 3.50
C LEU A 1097 -58.27 -19.09 3.61
N ASN A 1098 -59.41 -19.23 4.27
CA ASN A 1098 -60.17 -20.48 4.36
C ASN A 1098 -61.20 -20.65 3.21
N SER A 1099 -61.28 -19.69 2.27
CA SER A 1099 -62.17 -19.75 1.11
C SER A 1099 -61.57 -20.57 -0.05
N PRO A 1100 -62.38 -21.05 -1.01
CA PRO A 1100 -61.89 -21.82 -2.16
C PRO A 1100 -60.84 -21.05 -2.99
N LYS A 1101 -59.87 -21.78 -3.56
CA LYS A 1101 -58.83 -21.20 -4.43
C LYS A 1101 -59.46 -20.50 -5.63
N GLY A 1102 -59.28 -19.17 -5.70
CA GLY A 1102 -59.82 -18.32 -6.76
C GLY A 1102 -60.76 -17.21 -6.26
N THR A 1103 -61.26 -17.28 -5.02
CA THR A 1103 -62.07 -16.20 -4.42
C THR A 1103 -61.27 -14.90 -4.34
N PRO A 1104 -61.75 -13.76 -4.90
CA PRO A 1104 -61.08 -12.46 -4.76
C PRO A 1104 -61.01 -11.99 -3.31
N ARG A 1105 -59.92 -11.31 -2.93
CA ARG A 1105 -59.77 -10.74 -1.57
C ARG A 1105 -60.74 -9.58 -1.36
N PRO A 1106 -61.54 -9.56 -0.26
CA PRO A 1106 -62.39 -8.41 0.07
C PRO A 1106 -61.59 -7.12 0.27
N PRO A 1107 -62.11 -5.95 -0.18
CA PRO A 1107 -61.44 -4.66 0.00
C PRO A 1107 -61.44 -4.20 1.46
N ASP A 1108 -60.35 -3.56 1.88
CA ASP A 1108 -60.14 -3.02 3.22
C ASP A 1108 -60.81 -1.63 3.42
N SER A 1109 -62.03 -1.46 2.91
CA SER A 1109 -62.84 -0.24 3.04
C SER A 1109 -63.69 -0.28 4.32
N ASP A 1110 -63.30 0.50 5.33
CA ASP A 1110 -64.07 0.72 6.57
C ASP A 1110 -64.40 2.22 6.74
N ASP A 1111 -64.72 2.91 5.63
CA ASP A 1111 -65.14 4.32 5.62
C ASP A 1111 -66.66 4.41 5.40
N ASP A 1112 -67.33 5.07 6.35
CA ASP A 1112 -68.68 5.67 6.26
C ASP A 1112 -69.88 4.75 5.91
N ALA A 1113 -70.27 3.88 6.86
CA ALA A 1113 -71.64 3.35 6.95
C ALA A 1113 -72.06 3.10 8.43
N GLN A 1114 -72.95 3.97 8.93
CA GLN A 1114 -73.51 4.04 10.31
C GLN A 1114 -72.51 4.41 11.43
#